data_AF-A0A3Q3IK98-F1
#
_entry.id   AF-A0A3Q3IK98-F1
#
_cell.length_a   1.000
_cell.length_b   1.000
_cell.length_c   1.000
_cell.angle_alpha   90.00
_cell.angle_beta   90.00
_cell.angle_gamma   90.00
#
_symmetry.space_group_name_H-M   'P 1'
#
loop_
_entity.id
_entity.type
_entity.pdbx_description
1 polymer ?
#
loop_
_entity_poly.entity_id
_entity_poly.type
_entity_poly.pdbx_seq_one_letter_code
_entity_poly.pdbx_strand_id
1 'polypeptide(L)'
;MSGFNAELIDYLEGRISFEEFDRRRDERRAKEAEVVAEDVEDDAQPSTSAQIPGKIDGVSPGVQLAFASILGETPVTLSSEEEEDSLSYVDDEGDEDYKVEVGEVEEAEKRKQRGERRMRGVGSMKKKEGAEDVTAGDVFALELELNRENKKMMKERRHRSKLPRALRGLMGEANIRYARGEKEDAILMCMEIIRQAPLAYEPFSRLAMIYEDEEDMDRALQFGLIAAHLNPSDSEEWIRLAELSLEQDNIRQAILCYTKAIKYDPTNVRYVWERSSLHMRLGEHKQCMDGYRRILLLLPLEDGEYFMQLSKDMAKSYYESNDLPAALGVVKEALTRHPTLVSDDFVNMAAELYIANHQYSEALQVLVQFAGIVLIRAESRSDFTVSRQEVKVVKMTTEEQVVENEEGAKSVDETEADNGEIQDVEVPGTVPVDLRAKLIVCLIHLHVFLPLESLVSSLMEQSPEEVGDLFLDVGEAYLEKGEYVSALPLLSALVISKKYNLAVVWLRHAECLKALGHMEAAAESYHKVVEMAPQHLEARLSLATLQQQLGRPECALKALESMYDSDTLAQDSSAAQKELKLLLHRSILLKTGGQIQAYLDAMITMISMLLKVAMQRAKVCVCSVSVLGESRLRLVKVENMLPEITDHEAAYLDNTGKTSVLSKEDWWQLLVSCVLTLCEVQRYDEAELLVESAMEFYSFYDNKPRRKELEFFGLSATVLDRNYYKAYNYIRLMLMENVDLPQLWNVFNQLTINAQHQRHHRFCLRLLLKHPDNHALCVLCGHNAMVSGSFKHALGQYVQAFQTHPDNPLHSLCVGLTFFHMASQKYVAKRHTLVLQGFSFLWRYVELRGECQESMYNLGRALHQMGLTHLAIHYYQKALALPAQKLEGIADDQVDLRREIAFNLSLIYQASGNMEMACQLINTHCIV
;
A
#
# COMPACT_ATOMS: atom_id res chain seq x y z
N MET A 1 14.08 46.06 -37.18
CA MET A 1 13.92 44.81 -36.41
C MET A 1 12.48 44.32 -36.57
N SER A 2 12.07 43.84 -37.75
CA SER A 2 10.64 43.58 -38.04
C SER A 2 10.45 42.60 -39.21
N GLY A 3 11.19 41.48 -39.16
CA GLY A 3 11.20 40.46 -40.21
C GLY A 3 11.95 39.17 -39.84
N PHE A 4 12.35 39.03 -38.57
CA PHE A 4 12.83 37.79 -37.99
C PHE A 4 11.73 37.25 -37.07
N ASN A 5 11.50 35.94 -37.10
CA ASN A 5 10.56 35.29 -36.18
C ASN A 5 11.10 35.42 -34.74
N ALA A 6 10.22 35.65 -33.75
CA ALA A 6 10.63 35.81 -32.35
C ALA A 6 11.48 34.63 -31.85
N GLU A 7 11.08 33.40 -32.18
CA GLU A 7 11.83 32.16 -31.94
C GLU A 7 13.30 32.22 -32.39
N LEU A 8 13.57 32.79 -33.57
CA LEU A 8 14.92 32.89 -34.13
C LEU A 8 15.73 34.03 -33.49
N ILE A 9 15.06 35.10 -33.05
CA ILE A 9 15.69 36.16 -32.25
C ILE A 9 16.06 35.60 -30.88
N ASP A 10 15.15 34.92 -30.20
CA ASP A 10 15.39 34.34 -28.88
C ASP A 10 16.50 33.28 -28.91
N TYR A 11 16.64 32.51 -30.01
CA TYR A 11 17.76 31.58 -30.19
C TYR A 11 19.10 32.32 -30.42
N LEU A 12 19.14 33.32 -31.33
CA LEU A 12 20.34 34.12 -31.61
C LEU A 12 20.77 35.04 -30.45
N GLU A 13 19.86 35.36 -29.53
CA GLU A 13 20.14 36.04 -28.26
C GLU A 13 20.45 35.07 -27.10
N GLY A 14 20.55 33.76 -27.36
CA GLY A 14 20.91 32.73 -26.36
C GLY A 14 19.86 32.49 -25.28
N ARG A 15 18.62 32.93 -25.48
CA ARG A 15 17.51 32.84 -24.49
C ARG A 15 16.78 31.49 -24.51
N ILE A 16 16.88 30.74 -25.61
CA ILE A 16 16.31 29.40 -25.76
C ILE A 16 17.36 28.45 -26.35
N SER A 17 17.28 27.16 -26.01
CA SER A 17 18.12 26.14 -26.63
C SER A 17 17.71 25.86 -28.07
N PHE A 18 18.60 25.19 -28.81
CA PHE A 18 18.32 24.73 -30.17
C PHE A 18 17.18 23.70 -30.22
N GLU A 19 17.07 22.84 -29.20
CA GLU A 19 15.97 21.88 -29.01
C GLU A 19 14.62 22.61 -28.86
N GLU A 20 14.59 23.66 -28.03
CA GLU A 20 13.42 24.51 -27.78
C GLU A 20 13.00 25.27 -29.04
N PHE A 21 13.97 25.72 -29.84
CA PHE A 21 13.76 26.39 -31.13
C PHE A 21 13.13 25.46 -32.19
N ASP A 22 13.70 24.28 -32.44
CA ASP A 22 13.17 23.36 -33.46
C ASP A 22 11.80 22.80 -33.04
N ARG A 23 11.58 22.56 -31.74
CA ARG A 23 10.25 22.18 -31.19
C ARG A 23 9.18 23.24 -31.47
N ARG A 24 9.38 24.49 -31.02
CA ARG A 24 8.38 25.58 -31.18
C ARG A 24 8.04 25.80 -32.65
N ARG A 25 9.03 25.69 -33.53
CA ARG A 25 8.88 25.78 -34.99
C ARG A 25 8.03 24.65 -35.58
N ASP A 26 8.25 23.40 -35.20
CA ASP A 26 7.47 22.28 -35.73
C ASP A 26 6.05 22.22 -35.11
N GLU A 27 5.88 22.60 -33.85
CA GLU A 27 4.54 22.87 -33.26
C GLU A 27 3.78 23.96 -34.02
N ARG A 28 4.45 25.06 -34.37
CA ARG A 28 3.87 26.13 -35.18
C ARG A 28 3.55 25.65 -36.60
N ARG A 29 4.35 24.77 -37.20
CA ARG A 29 4.04 24.16 -38.50
C ARG A 29 2.84 23.21 -38.49
N ALA A 30 2.59 22.52 -37.37
CA ALA A 30 1.35 21.77 -37.19
C ALA A 30 0.15 22.73 -37.15
N LYS A 31 0.22 23.78 -36.33
CA LYS A 31 -0.84 24.80 -36.21
C LYS A 31 -1.07 25.58 -37.52
N GLU A 32 -0.02 25.91 -38.26
CA GLU A 32 -0.08 26.51 -39.61
C GLU A 32 -0.77 25.59 -40.64
N ALA A 33 -0.83 24.27 -40.39
CA ALA A 33 -1.57 23.30 -41.21
C ALA A 33 -3.02 23.08 -40.72
N GLU A 34 -3.28 23.22 -39.43
CA GLU A 34 -4.62 23.12 -38.82
C GLU A 34 -5.48 24.37 -39.11
N VAL A 35 -4.92 25.58 -38.93
CA VAL A 35 -5.65 26.86 -39.14
C VAL A 35 -6.19 27.02 -40.57
N VAL A 36 -5.55 26.39 -41.57
CA VAL A 36 -6.01 26.39 -42.97
C VAL A 36 -7.30 25.57 -43.17
N ALA A 37 -7.73 24.78 -42.17
CA ALA A 37 -8.95 23.99 -42.18
C ALA A 37 -10.14 24.61 -41.40
N GLU A 38 -9.89 25.59 -40.52
CA GLU A 38 -10.90 26.08 -39.55
C GLU A 38 -11.50 27.46 -39.86
N ASP A 39 -11.01 28.18 -40.89
CA ASP A 39 -11.46 29.52 -41.30
C ASP A 39 -12.91 29.57 -41.90
N VAL A 40 -13.77 28.59 -41.59
CA VAL A 40 -15.16 28.49 -42.08
C VAL A 40 -16.11 27.84 -41.03
N GLU A 41 -16.53 28.58 -39.99
CA GLU A 41 -17.94 28.63 -39.51
C GLU A 41 -18.18 29.61 -38.31
N ASP A 42 -18.86 30.72 -38.62
CA ASP A 42 -19.77 31.60 -37.82
C ASP A 42 -19.48 32.23 -36.44
N ASP A 43 -20.01 33.45 -36.27
CA ASP A 43 -20.20 34.21 -35.02
C ASP A 43 -21.51 33.83 -34.28
N ALA A 44 -21.53 33.77 -32.92
CA ALA A 44 -22.65 34.27 -32.07
C ALA A 44 -22.49 34.05 -30.53
N GLN A 45 -23.21 34.87 -29.74
CA GLN A 45 -23.35 34.89 -28.26
C GLN A 45 -24.70 35.58 -27.87
N PRO A 46 -25.18 35.76 -26.59
CA PRO A 46 -24.92 35.12 -25.27
C PRO A 46 -26.17 34.96 -24.28
N SER A 47 -25.97 34.45 -23.04
CA SER A 47 -26.72 34.67 -21.73
C SER A 47 -28.16 34.07 -21.50
N THR A 48 -28.87 34.07 -20.32
CA THR A 48 -28.75 34.72 -18.96
C THR A 48 -29.60 34.08 -17.78
N SER A 49 -29.09 34.07 -16.52
CA SER A 49 -29.71 34.35 -15.16
C SER A 49 -30.89 33.59 -14.44
N ALA A 50 -30.76 33.42 -13.08
CA ALA A 50 -31.73 33.70 -11.95
C ALA A 50 -32.12 32.57 -10.89
N GLN A 51 -32.53 32.93 -9.64
CA GLN A 51 -32.80 32.06 -8.43
C GLN A 51 -33.78 32.67 -7.35
N ILE A 52 -34.43 31.87 -6.44
CA ILE A 52 -35.27 32.28 -5.25
C ILE A 52 -35.36 31.17 -4.11
N PRO A 53 -35.46 31.47 -2.77
CA PRO A 53 -35.60 30.48 -1.64
C PRO A 53 -36.85 30.60 -0.67
N GLY A 54 -36.97 29.74 0.40
CA GLY A 54 -38.13 29.62 1.35
C GLY A 54 -37.84 29.17 2.84
N LYS A 55 -38.86 28.86 3.69
CA LYS A 55 -38.81 28.76 5.20
C LYS A 55 -39.96 27.93 5.87
N ILE A 56 -39.86 27.36 7.11
CA ILE A 56 -40.92 27.09 8.17
C ILE A 56 -40.50 26.16 9.38
N ASP A 57 -41.27 26.16 10.50
CA ASP A 57 -41.05 25.55 11.86
C ASP A 57 -41.98 24.33 12.25
N GLY A 58 -41.83 23.74 13.47
CA GLY A 58 -42.97 23.20 14.27
C GLY A 58 -42.89 21.80 14.96
N VAL A 59 -43.53 21.62 16.14
CA VAL A 59 -43.69 20.35 16.92
C VAL A 59 -45.12 20.21 17.55
N SER A 60 -45.52 19.00 18.00
CA SER A 60 -46.91 18.49 18.10
C SER A 60 -47.64 18.59 19.48
N PRO A 61 -49.01 18.61 19.55
CA PRO A 61 -49.76 19.00 20.75
C PRO A 61 -50.18 17.90 21.76
N GLY A 62 -49.87 16.62 21.52
CA GLY A 62 -50.51 15.49 22.23
C GLY A 62 -50.40 15.47 23.77
N VAL A 63 -49.37 16.11 24.33
CA VAL A 63 -49.03 16.08 25.77
C VAL A 63 -50.07 16.79 26.66
N GLN A 64 -50.81 17.77 26.12
CA GLN A 64 -51.72 18.60 26.93
C GLN A 64 -53.01 17.87 27.38
N LEU A 65 -53.47 16.87 26.63
CA LEU A 65 -54.77 16.21 26.87
C LEU A 65 -54.74 15.24 28.08
N ALA A 66 -53.59 14.61 28.36
CA ALA A 66 -53.47 13.65 29.44
C ALA A 66 -53.59 14.29 30.84
N PHE A 67 -53.11 15.54 31.01
CA PHE A 67 -53.10 16.22 32.30
C PHE A 67 -54.49 16.60 32.81
N ALA A 68 -55.41 17.00 31.93
CA ALA A 68 -56.74 17.46 32.31
C ALA A 68 -57.60 16.34 32.95
N SER A 69 -57.46 15.09 32.47
CA SER A 69 -58.29 13.97 32.93
C SER A 69 -57.93 13.44 34.33
N ILE A 70 -56.76 13.79 34.87
CA ILE A 70 -56.24 13.24 36.14
C ILE A 70 -56.52 14.17 37.33
N LEU A 71 -56.65 15.48 37.10
CA LEU A 71 -56.78 16.48 38.17
C LEU A 71 -58.23 16.87 38.51
N GLY A 72 -59.19 16.63 37.60
CA GLY A 72 -60.63 16.81 37.88
C GLY A 72 -61.07 18.27 38.09
N GLU A 73 -60.34 19.23 37.49
CA GLU A 73 -60.58 20.67 37.65
C GLU A 73 -60.92 21.31 36.30
N THR A 74 -62.08 21.97 36.22
CA THR A 74 -62.54 22.72 35.04
C THR A 74 -62.10 24.19 35.12
N PRO A 75 -61.24 24.69 34.22
CA PRO A 75 -60.81 26.10 34.28
C PRO A 75 -61.87 27.08 33.75
N VAL A 76 -62.12 28.14 34.51
CA VAL A 76 -62.79 29.37 34.05
C VAL A 76 -61.73 30.35 33.54
N THR A 77 -62.12 31.29 32.69
CA THR A 77 -61.22 32.26 32.03
C THR A 77 -60.76 33.41 32.91
N LEU A 78 -59.50 33.83 32.74
CA LEU A 78 -58.87 35.08 33.22
C LEU A 78 -58.66 35.15 34.76
N SER A 79 -57.69 35.93 35.29
CA SER A 79 -56.83 36.96 34.69
C SER A 79 -55.34 36.82 35.09
N SER A 80 -54.52 37.77 34.64
CA SER A 80 -53.11 37.97 35.00
C SER A 80 -52.85 38.19 36.50
N GLU A 81 -51.73 37.70 37.01
CA GLU A 81 -50.58 38.55 37.42
C GLU A 81 -49.32 37.71 37.78
N GLU A 82 -48.14 38.30 37.55
CA GLU A 82 -46.78 38.09 38.11
C GLU A 82 -46.27 36.69 38.53
N GLU A 83 -45.14 36.25 37.93
CA GLU A 83 -43.78 36.23 38.53
C GLU A 83 -42.81 35.40 37.65
N GLU A 84 -41.91 36.05 36.90
CA GLU A 84 -40.87 35.38 36.09
C GLU A 84 -39.57 35.17 36.89
N ASP A 85 -39.47 34.04 37.60
CA ASP A 85 -38.23 33.63 38.28
C ASP A 85 -37.23 33.05 37.26
N SER A 86 -36.59 33.94 36.50
CA SER A 86 -35.77 33.62 35.32
C SER A 86 -34.41 33.03 35.71
N LEU A 87 -34.32 31.70 35.72
CA LEU A 87 -33.06 30.97 35.85
C LEU A 87 -32.20 31.16 34.59
N SER A 88 -31.16 31.99 34.71
CA SER A 88 -30.22 32.26 33.64
C SER A 88 -29.46 31.00 33.23
N TYR A 89 -29.71 30.52 32.02
CA TYR A 89 -28.85 29.52 31.38
C TYR A 89 -27.51 30.16 31.02
N VAL A 90 -26.43 29.64 31.61
CA VAL A 90 -25.08 29.82 31.07
C VAL A 90 -24.91 28.76 29.99
N ASP A 91 -24.64 29.20 28.76
CA ASP A 91 -24.22 28.31 27.69
C ASP A 91 -22.78 27.84 27.94
N ASP A 92 -22.57 26.53 27.78
CA ASP A 92 -21.29 25.84 27.95
C ASP A 92 -20.82 25.47 26.54
N GLU A 93 -20.00 26.32 25.92
CA GLU A 93 -19.58 26.20 24.51
C GLU A 93 -18.67 24.97 24.31
N GLY A 94 -19.26 23.83 23.97
CA GLY A 94 -18.52 22.56 23.87
C GLY A 94 -19.32 21.34 23.37
N ASP A 95 -20.11 21.51 22.29
CA ASP A 95 -20.90 20.44 21.66
C ASP A 95 -21.05 20.72 20.13
N GLU A 96 -19.97 21.17 19.45
CA GLU A 96 -19.89 21.27 17.98
C GLU A 96 -19.38 19.93 17.41
N ASP A 97 -20.30 19.08 16.97
CA ASP A 97 -20.03 17.95 16.11
C ASP A 97 -21.30 17.49 15.36
N TYR A 98 -21.13 16.75 14.26
CA TYR A 98 -22.21 16.30 13.36
C TYR A 98 -23.07 17.40 12.68
N LYS A 99 -22.47 18.06 11.68
CA LYS A 99 -23.22 18.59 10.52
C LYS A 99 -23.25 17.51 9.43
N VAL A 100 -24.42 17.23 8.86
CA VAL A 100 -24.57 16.28 7.74
C VAL A 100 -24.59 17.08 6.43
N GLU A 101 -23.51 16.97 5.66
CA GLU A 101 -23.46 17.52 4.31
C GLU A 101 -24.16 16.58 3.32
N VAL A 102 -25.05 17.12 2.50
CA VAL A 102 -25.72 16.40 1.41
C VAL A 102 -24.97 16.75 0.13
N GLY A 103 -24.06 15.87 -0.28
CA GLY A 103 -23.37 15.99 -1.57
C GLY A 103 -24.28 15.61 -2.72
N GLU A 104 -24.48 16.52 -3.68
CA GLU A 104 -25.16 16.22 -4.94
C GLU A 104 -24.24 15.39 -5.85
N VAL A 105 -24.81 14.37 -6.51
CA VAL A 105 -24.12 13.48 -7.46
C VAL A 105 -24.91 13.47 -8.76
N GLU A 106 -24.35 14.05 -9.82
CA GLU A 106 -24.94 13.92 -11.16
C GLU A 106 -24.58 12.58 -11.81
N GLU A 107 -25.50 12.05 -12.61
CA GLU A 107 -25.45 10.69 -13.17
C GLU A 107 -24.64 10.60 -14.48
N ALA A 108 -24.10 9.40 -14.76
CA ALA A 108 -23.45 9.09 -16.03
C ALA A 108 -23.99 7.80 -16.67
N GLU A 109 -24.69 7.94 -17.81
CA GLU A 109 -25.27 6.84 -18.60
C GLU A 109 -24.74 6.85 -20.06
N LYS A 110 -24.01 5.80 -20.44
CA LYS A 110 -24.37 4.77 -21.46
C LYS A 110 -25.15 5.26 -22.73
N ARG A 111 -24.93 4.79 -23.99
CA ARG A 111 -24.15 3.67 -24.56
C ARG A 111 -24.27 3.63 -26.12
N LYS A 112 -23.32 2.95 -26.80
CA LYS A 112 -23.47 2.08 -28.03
C LYS A 112 -23.76 2.60 -29.48
N GLN A 113 -22.89 2.15 -30.40
CA GLN A 113 -23.15 1.37 -31.65
C GLN A 113 -23.41 1.99 -33.07
N ARG A 114 -22.48 1.65 -33.99
CA ARG A 114 -22.61 1.03 -35.35
C ARG A 114 -23.23 1.75 -36.58
N GLY A 115 -22.45 1.71 -37.68
CA GLY A 115 -22.88 1.51 -39.09
C GLY A 115 -22.15 2.40 -40.11
N GLU A 116 -21.98 2.10 -41.41
CA GLU A 116 -21.73 0.88 -42.19
C GLU A 116 -21.49 1.29 -43.69
N ARG A 117 -20.43 0.77 -44.35
CA ARG A 117 -20.26 0.51 -45.82
C ARG A 117 -20.46 1.58 -46.93
N ARG A 118 -19.46 1.67 -47.84
CA ARG A 118 -19.45 1.15 -49.26
C ARG A 118 -18.06 1.41 -49.93
N MET A 119 -17.39 0.43 -50.57
CA MET A 119 -17.42 0.03 -52.01
C MET A 119 -17.03 1.13 -53.04
N ARG A 120 -16.25 0.91 -54.13
CA ARG A 120 -15.56 -0.28 -54.71
C ARG A 120 -14.55 0.17 -55.82
N GLY A 121 -13.51 -0.60 -56.14
CA GLY A 121 -12.66 -0.42 -57.36
C GLY A 121 -11.50 -1.44 -57.45
N VAL A 122 -11.14 -1.95 -58.65
CA VAL A 122 -10.24 -3.13 -58.80
C VAL A 122 -9.43 -3.15 -60.12
N GLY A 123 -8.14 -3.54 -60.06
CA GLY A 123 -7.40 -4.25 -61.13
C GLY A 123 -6.09 -3.60 -61.62
N SER A 124 -5.16 -4.29 -62.32
CA SER A 124 -4.87 -5.74 -62.42
C SER A 124 -3.61 -6.03 -63.27
N MET A 125 -2.64 -6.84 -62.76
CA MET A 125 -1.52 -7.49 -63.53
C MET A 125 -0.49 -6.54 -64.23
N LYS A 126 0.71 -6.94 -64.72
CA LYS A 126 1.45 -8.24 -64.80
C LYS A 126 2.98 -7.99 -64.90
N LYS A 127 3.83 -8.99 -64.59
CA LYS A 127 5.29 -9.00 -64.88
C LYS A 127 5.60 -9.25 -66.37
N LYS A 128 6.76 -8.80 -66.85
CA LYS A 128 7.71 -9.64 -67.65
C LYS A 128 9.12 -9.03 -67.75
N GLU A 129 10.10 -9.89 -68.01
CA GLU A 129 11.53 -9.58 -68.24
C GLU A 129 11.89 -9.78 -69.73
N GLY A 130 13.05 -9.28 -70.13
CA GLY A 130 13.67 -9.54 -71.44
C GLY A 130 14.72 -8.49 -71.79
N ALA A 131 15.93 -8.91 -72.19
CA ALA A 131 17.02 -8.05 -72.62
C ALA A 131 17.66 -8.62 -73.89
N GLU A 132 17.89 -7.77 -74.89
CA GLU A 132 18.61 -8.11 -76.13
C GLU A 132 19.21 -6.85 -76.78
N ASP A 133 20.40 -7.03 -77.37
CA ASP A 133 21.34 -6.13 -78.05
C ASP A 133 21.06 -4.62 -78.25
N VAL A 134 22.02 -3.82 -77.78
CA VAL A 134 22.14 -2.35 -77.96
C VAL A 134 22.54 -1.99 -79.40
N THR A 135 21.65 -1.37 -80.16
CA THR A 135 21.94 -0.87 -81.52
C THR A 135 22.64 0.49 -81.50
N ALA A 136 23.06 1.00 -82.66
CA ALA A 136 23.59 2.36 -82.78
C ALA A 136 22.56 3.45 -82.41
N GLY A 137 21.26 3.15 -82.46
CA GLY A 137 20.21 4.02 -81.93
C GLY A 137 20.20 4.04 -80.41
N ASP A 138 20.51 2.91 -79.78
CA ASP A 138 20.56 2.76 -78.32
C ASP A 138 21.87 3.30 -77.73
N VAL A 139 22.98 3.30 -78.49
CA VAL A 139 24.17 4.11 -78.15
C VAL A 139 23.84 5.61 -78.19
N PHE A 140 23.05 6.06 -79.17
CA PHE A 140 22.56 7.44 -79.19
C PHE A 140 21.53 7.75 -78.09
N ALA A 141 20.74 6.75 -77.68
CA ALA A 141 19.84 6.87 -76.53
C ALA A 141 20.64 6.95 -75.23
N LEU A 142 21.61 6.06 -75.00
CA LEU A 142 22.54 6.10 -73.88
C LEU A 142 23.40 7.36 -73.89
N GLU A 143 23.84 7.90 -75.03
CA GLU A 143 24.55 9.18 -75.05
C GLU A 143 23.59 10.34 -74.77
N LEU A 144 22.34 10.31 -75.25
CA LEU A 144 21.33 11.32 -74.92
C LEU A 144 20.88 11.23 -73.45
N GLU A 145 20.85 10.03 -72.87
CA GLU A 145 20.49 9.76 -71.49
C GLU A 145 21.65 10.04 -70.54
N LEU A 146 22.87 9.61 -70.83
CA LEU A 146 24.07 10.06 -70.11
C LEU A 146 24.28 11.58 -70.25
N ASN A 147 23.88 12.22 -71.36
CA ASN A 147 23.82 13.68 -71.44
C ASN A 147 22.62 14.30 -70.71
N ARG A 148 21.51 13.59 -70.52
CA ARG A 148 20.39 14.02 -69.67
C ARG A 148 20.71 13.83 -68.19
N GLU A 149 21.47 12.81 -67.82
CA GLU A 149 21.92 12.47 -66.47
C GLU A 149 23.12 13.31 -66.05
N ASN A 150 24.11 13.53 -66.92
CA ASN A 150 25.07 14.59 -66.70
C ASN A 150 24.38 15.97 -66.64
N LYS A 151 23.25 16.20 -67.33
CA LYS A 151 22.40 17.41 -67.13
C LYS A 151 21.43 17.32 -65.94
N LYS A 152 21.23 16.17 -65.29
CA LYS A 152 20.53 16.02 -64.00
C LYS A 152 21.53 16.25 -62.88
N MET A 153 22.65 15.52 -62.85
CA MET A 153 23.77 15.74 -61.93
C MET A 153 24.30 17.18 -62.01
N MET A 154 24.44 17.81 -63.18
CA MET A 154 24.79 19.25 -63.30
C MET A 154 23.66 20.22 -62.93
N LYS A 155 22.42 19.75 -62.69
CA LYS A 155 21.32 20.53 -62.10
C LYS A 155 21.12 20.28 -60.61
N GLU A 156 21.44 19.07 -60.15
CA GLU A 156 21.35 18.62 -58.75
C GLU A 156 22.57 19.06 -57.95
N ARG A 157 23.80 18.87 -58.48
CA ARG A 157 25.04 19.49 -57.96
C ARG A 157 25.16 21.00 -58.25
N ARG A 158 24.10 21.63 -58.74
CA ARG A 158 23.98 23.11 -58.79
C ARG A 158 22.89 23.54 -57.84
N HIS A 159 23.25 23.68 -56.56
CA HIS A 159 22.41 24.36 -55.57
C HIS A 159 21.89 25.66 -56.18
N ARG A 160 20.57 25.72 -56.36
CA ARG A 160 19.91 26.92 -56.85
C ARG A 160 19.79 27.88 -55.69
N SER A 161 20.83 28.70 -55.52
CA SER A 161 20.86 29.82 -54.57
C SER A 161 19.49 30.49 -54.45
N LYS A 162 18.91 30.36 -53.26
CA LYS A 162 17.58 30.89 -52.91
C LYS A 162 17.57 32.43 -52.90
N LEU A 163 18.76 33.05 -52.93
CA LEU A 163 18.92 34.50 -52.93
C LEU A 163 18.35 35.15 -54.21
N PRO A 164 17.60 36.27 -54.09
CA PRO A 164 17.27 37.15 -55.21
C PRO A 164 18.48 37.53 -56.07
N ARG A 165 18.25 37.84 -57.35
CA ARG A 165 19.34 38.16 -58.31
C ARG A 165 20.23 39.33 -57.86
N ALA A 166 19.70 40.31 -57.15
CA ALA A 166 20.47 41.42 -56.59
C ALA A 166 21.40 40.96 -55.45
N LEU A 167 20.86 40.20 -54.49
CA LEU A 167 21.62 39.72 -53.32
C LEU A 167 22.69 38.68 -53.66
N ARG A 168 22.56 37.96 -54.79
CA ARG A 168 23.65 37.13 -55.33
C ARG A 168 24.91 37.93 -55.70
N GLY A 169 24.78 39.22 -56.02
CA GLY A 169 25.91 40.11 -56.21
C GLY A 169 26.65 40.37 -54.90
N LEU A 170 25.93 40.83 -53.87
CA LEU A 170 26.50 41.04 -52.52
C LEU A 170 27.09 39.75 -51.94
N MET A 171 26.41 38.60 -52.10
CA MET A 171 26.93 37.32 -51.63
C MET A 171 28.23 36.95 -52.35
N GLY A 172 28.34 37.25 -53.65
CA GLY A 172 29.59 37.12 -54.40
C GLY A 172 30.71 38.01 -53.85
N GLU A 173 30.40 39.27 -53.51
CA GLU A 173 31.38 40.18 -52.90
C GLU A 173 31.82 39.72 -51.50
N ALA A 174 30.89 39.35 -50.62
CA ALA A 174 31.18 38.83 -49.29
C ALA A 174 32.13 37.60 -49.33
N ASN A 175 31.86 36.66 -50.25
CA ASN A 175 32.76 35.51 -50.50
C ASN A 175 34.17 35.96 -50.94
N ILE A 176 34.28 36.96 -51.82
CA ILE A 176 35.57 37.48 -52.30
C ILE A 176 36.34 38.23 -51.21
N ARG A 177 35.63 38.93 -50.31
CA ARG A 177 36.18 39.70 -49.19
C ARG A 177 36.74 38.78 -48.10
N TYR A 178 35.96 37.77 -47.72
CA TYR A 178 36.42 36.67 -46.87
C TYR A 178 37.68 36.00 -47.45
N ALA A 179 37.68 35.67 -48.76
CA ALA A 179 38.84 35.09 -49.45
C ALA A 179 40.07 36.04 -49.58
N ARG A 180 39.99 37.29 -49.13
CA ARG A 180 41.12 38.24 -48.98
C ARG A 180 41.57 38.41 -47.53
N GLY A 181 40.90 37.79 -46.56
CA GLY A 181 41.09 38.02 -45.13
C GLY A 181 40.32 39.23 -44.58
N GLU A 182 39.48 39.89 -45.38
CA GLU A 182 38.66 41.04 -44.98
C GLU A 182 37.40 40.55 -44.21
N LYS A 183 37.60 39.87 -43.06
CA LYS A 183 36.54 39.17 -42.30
C LYS A 183 35.43 40.09 -41.79
N GLU A 184 35.77 41.21 -41.15
CA GLU A 184 34.80 42.15 -40.57
C GLU A 184 33.81 42.67 -41.62
N ASP A 185 34.33 43.09 -42.79
CA ASP A 185 33.55 43.52 -43.95
C ASP A 185 32.64 42.38 -44.46
N ALA A 186 33.15 41.14 -44.51
CA ALA A 186 32.37 39.98 -44.93
C ALA A 186 31.22 39.65 -43.95
N ILE A 187 31.45 39.75 -42.62
CA ILE A 187 30.41 39.58 -41.60
C ILE A 187 29.29 40.63 -41.80
N LEU A 188 29.64 41.90 -41.96
CA LEU A 188 28.69 42.99 -42.18
C LEU A 188 27.85 42.75 -43.45
N MET A 189 28.47 42.32 -44.54
CA MET A 189 27.76 41.98 -45.78
C MET A 189 26.86 40.76 -45.62
N CYS A 190 27.30 39.69 -44.95
CA CYS A 190 26.47 38.52 -44.68
C CYS A 190 25.26 38.87 -43.80
N MET A 191 25.42 39.69 -42.76
CA MET A 191 24.33 40.15 -41.90
C MET A 191 23.31 41.01 -42.67
N GLU A 192 23.74 41.89 -43.56
CA GLU A 192 22.84 42.69 -44.41
C GLU A 192 22.10 41.81 -45.44
N ILE A 193 22.74 40.77 -45.99
CA ILE A 193 22.06 39.79 -46.86
C ILE A 193 21.01 39.00 -46.06
N ILE A 194 21.31 38.58 -44.83
CA ILE A 194 20.37 37.89 -43.94
C ILE A 194 19.17 38.80 -43.60
N ARG A 195 19.41 40.08 -43.33
CA ARG A 195 18.37 41.09 -43.07
C ARG A 195 17.41 41.27 -44.26
N GLN A 196 17.86 41.02 -45.50
CA GLN A 196 17.04 41.11 -46.70
C GLN A 196 16.49 39.76 -47.20
N ALA A 197 17.07 38.62 -46.80
CA ALA A 197 16.68 37.29 -47.26
C ALA A 197 16.93 36.18 -46.19
N PRO A 198 16.17 36.17 -45.07
CA PRO A 198 16.41 35.29 -43.92
C PRO A 198 16.18 33.79 -44.17
N LEU A 199 15.71 33.39 -45.37
CA LEU A 199 15.50 31.99 -45.79
C LEU A 199 16.61 31.43 -46.68
N ALA A 200 17.69 32.19 -46.93
CA ALA A 200 18.86 31.74 -47.67
C ALA A 200 19.91 31.16 -46.70
N TYR A 201 20.36 29.93 -46.95
CA TYR A 201 21.37 29.26 -46.11
C TYR A 201 22.81 29.75 -46.37
N GLU A 202 23.09 30.21 -47.59
CA GLU A 202 24.44 30.56 -48.06
C GLU A 202 25.15 31.63 -47.19
N PRO A 203 24.48 32.70 -46.70
CA PRO A 203 25.10 33.65 -45.77
C PRO A 203 25.40 33.05 -44.40
N PHE A 204 24.52 32.20 -43.86
CA PHE A 204 24.71 31.57 -42.54
C PHE A 204 25.86 30.56 -42.56
N SER A 205 25.97 29.73 -43.61
CA SER A 205 27.10 28.82 -43.80
C SER A 205 28.44 29.56 -43.90
N ARG A 206 28.45 30.77 -44.49
CA ARG A 206 29.66 31.62 -44.51
C ARG A 206 29.96 32.30 -43.19
N LEU A 207 28.95 32.74 -42.42
CA LEU A 207 29.19 33.21 -41.05
C LEU A 207 29.75 32.10 -40.17
N ALA A 208 29.25 30.86 -40.29
CA ALA A 208 29.80 29.71 -39.59
C ALA A 208 31.29 29.52 -39.88
N MET A 209 31.68 29.47 -41.16
CA MET A 209 33.09 29.35 -41.56
C MET A 209 33.96 30.54 -41.11
N ILE A 210 33.42 31.77 -41.12
CA ILE A 210 34.16 32.94 -40.62
C ILE A 210 34.43 32.82 -39.12
N TYR A 211 33.46 32.33 -38.34
CA TYR A 211 33.62 32.16 -36.89
C TYR A 211 34.46 30.92 -36.51
N GLU A 212 34.43 29.84 -37.32
CA GLU A 212 35.39 28.74 -37.23
C GLU A 212 36.83 29.26 -37.42
N ASP A 213 37.07 30.07 -38.46
CA ASP A 213 38.36 30.73 -38.68
C ASP A 213 38.73 31.76 -37.59
N GLU A 214 37.79 32.17 -36.71
CA GLU A 214 38.00 33.07 -35.56
C GLU A 214 38.07 32.33 -34.22
N GLU A 215 38.07 30.99 -34.22
CA GLU A 215 38.06 30.11 -33.04
C GLU A 215 36.80 30.26 -32.14
N ASP A 216 35.75 30.95 -32.62
CA ASP A 216 34.48 31.12 -31.91
C ASP A 216 33.49 30.00 -32.26
N MET A 217 33.72 28.85 -31.64
CA MET A 217 32.96 27.62 -31.88
C MET A 217 31.46 27.77 -31.57
N ASP A 218 31.10 28.60 -30.58
CA ASP A 218 29.70 28.81 -30.18
C ASP A 218 28.89 29.52 -31.27
N ARG A 219 29.39 30.64 -31.79
CA ARG A 219 28.71 31.37 -32.88
C ARG A 219 28.82 30.61 -34.20
N ALA A 220 29.93 29.92 -34.45
CA ALA A 220 30.08 29.02 -35.59
C ALA A 220 28.96 27.98 -35.64
N LEU A 221 28.76 27.25 -34.54
CA LEU A 221 27.78 26.17 -34.45
C LEU A 221 26.33 26.70 -34.56
N GLN A 222 26.00 27.82 -33.92
CA GLN A 222 24.68 28.46 -34.05
C GLN A 222 24.34 28.81 -35.51
N PHE A 223 25.25 29.46 -36.24
CA PHE A 223 25.01 29.80 -37.65
C PHE A 223 25.05 28.57 -38.57
N GLY A 224 25.89 27.58 -38.27
CA GLY A 224 25.96 26.31 -39.00
C GLY A 224 24.66 25.50 -38.91
N LEU A 225 24.11 25.35 -37.70
CA LEU A 225 22.83 24.67 -37.48
C LEU A 225 21.66 25.36 -38.21
N ILE A 226 21.63 26.69 -38.23
CA ILE A 226 20.66 27.46 -39.02
C ILE A 226 20.85 27.19 -40.52
N ALA A 227 22.09 27.12 -41.02
CA ALA A 227 22.38 26.83 -42.42
C ALA A 227 21.90 25.42 -42.82
N ALA A 228 22.21 24.39 -42.03
CA ALA A 228 21.79 23.01 -42.28
C ALA A 228 20.25 22.85 -42.25
N HIS A 229 19.56 23.52 -41.32
CA HIS A 229 18.10 23.57 -41.31
C HIS A 229 17.47 24.29 -42.51
N LEU A 230 18.21 25.20 -43.16
CA LEU A 230 17.79 25.90 -44.37
C LEU A 230 18.20 25.16 -45.66
N ASN A 231 19.10 24.17 -45.58
CA ASN A 231 19.49 23.27 -46.67
C ASN A 231 19.50 21.78 -46.24
N PRO A 232 18.34 21.17 -45.89
CA PRO A 232 18.32 19.85 -45.23
C PRO A 232 18.76 18.66 -46.11
N SER A 233 19.04 18.87 -47.39
CA SER A 233 19.45 17.81 -48.34
C SER A 233 20.94 17.45 -48.27
N ASP A 234 21.70 18.11 -47.40
CA ASP A 234 23.14 17.90 -47.23
C ASP A 234 23.39 17.12 -45.94
N SER A 235 23.70 15.83 -46.05
CA SER A 235 24.00 14.96 -44.91
C SER A 235 25.40 15.16 -44.36
N GLU A 236 26.35 15.67 -45.15
CA GLU A 236 27.75 15.87 -44.75
C GLU A 236 27.86 17.05 -43.77
N GLU A 237 27.16 18.16 -44.05
CA GLU A 237 27.10 19.31 -43.14
C GLU A 237 26.46 18.96 -41.78
N TRP A 238 25.44 18.08 -41.75
CA TRP A 238 24.86 17.59 -40.48
C TRP A 238 25.85 16.78 -39.63
N ILE A 239 26.81 16.08 -40.25
CA ILE A 239 27.81 15.28 -39.54
C ILE A 239 28.90 16.20 -38.99
N ARG A 240 29.40 17.15 -39.79
CA ARG A 240 30.33 18.20 -39.32
C ARG A 240 29.76 18.94 -38.11
N LEU A 241 28.47 19.29 -38.13
CA LEU A 241 27.79 19.95 -37.01
C LEU A 241 27.56 19.02 -35.81
N ALA A 242 27.45 17.71 -36.03
CA ALA A 242 27.43 16.72 -34.94
C ALA A 242 28.82 16.56 -34.30
N GLU A 243 29.88 16.51 -35.09
CA GLU A 243 31.28 16.45 -34.63
C GLU A 243 31.65 17.73 -33.84
N LEU A 244 31.35 18.93 -34.37
CA LEU A 244 31.48 20.21 -33.65
C LEU A 244 30.63 20.26 -32.36
N SER A 245 29.44 19.65 -32.34
CA SER A 245 28.62 19.55 -31.11
C SER A 245 29.25 18.61 -30.07
N LEU A 246 30.04 17.61 -30.48
CA LEU A 246 30.76 16.72 -29.56
C LEU A 246 32.05 17.36 -29.03
N GLU A 247 32.72 18.22 -29.82
CA GLU A 247 33.86 19.03 -29.34
C GLU A 247 33.44 20.02 -28.23
N GLN A 248 32.17 20.40 -28.19
CA GLN A 248 31.55 21.19 -27.10
C GLN A 248 30.89 20.34 -25.99
N ASP A 249 31.03 19.00 -26.02
CA ASP A 249 30.36 18.05 -25.11
C ASP A 249 28.80 18.12 -25.12
N ASN A 250 28.21 18.76 -26.14
CA ASN A 250 26.77 18.95 -26.32
C ASN A 250 26.11 17.69 -26.93
N ILE A 251 26.20 16.56 -26.23
CA ILE A 251 25.82 15.21 -26.70
C ILE A 251 24.39 15.15 -27.30
N ARG A 252 23.39 15.79 -26.66
CA ARG A 252 22.00 15.78 -27.17
C ARG A 252 21.86 16.48 -28.53
N GLN A 253 22.59 17.57 -28.74
CA GLN A 253 22.59 18.30 -30.00
C GLN A 253 23.25 17.47 -31.11
N ALA A 254 24.33 16.74 -30.79
CA ALA A 254 24.94 15.78 -31.70
C ALA A 254 23.96 14.63 -32.06
N ILE A 255 23.24 14.07 -31.09
CA ILE A 255 22.18 13.06 -31.32
C ILE A 255 21.11 13.60 -32.28
N LEU A 256 20.66 14.85 -32.11
CA LEU A 256 19.71 15.48 -33.03
C LEU A 256 20.29 15.57 -34.45
N CYS A 257 21.52 16.07 -34.59
CA CYS A 257 22.20 16.22 -35.89
C CYS A 257 22.36 14.87 -36.62
N TYR A 258 22.84 13.83 -35.93
CA TYR A 258 22.87 12.46 -36.47
C TYR A 258 21.47 11.94 -36.83
N THR A 259 20.43 12.27 -36.05
CA THR A 259 19.05 11.89 -36.35
C THR A 259 18.53 12.58 -37.63
N LYS A 260 18.88 13.84 -37.87
CA LYS A 260 18.60 14.50 -39.16
C LYS A 260 19.41 13.84 -40.29
N ALA A 261 20.71 13.54 -40.11
CA ALA A 261 21.54 12.89 -41.12
C ALA A 261 20.99 11.51 -41.56
N ILE A 262 20.64 10.63 -40.62
CA ILE A 262 20.06 9.30 -40.87
C ILE A 262 18.70 9.38 -41.61
N LYS A 263 18.01 10.52 -41.55
CA LYS A 263 16.75 10.74 -42.28
C LYS A 263 16.98 10.97 -43.78
N TYR A 264 18.18 11.41 -44.17
CA TYR A 264 18.54 11.70 -45.57
C TYR A 264 19.47 10.62 -46.16
N ASP A 265 20.37 10.04 -45.37
CA ASP A 265 21.07 8.79 -45.66
C ASP A 265 20.64 7.70 -44.66
N PRO A 266 19.58 6.92 -44.97
CA PRO A 266 19.10 5.86 -44.10
C PRO A 266 19.91 4.56 -44.19
N THR A 267 20.90 4.50 -45.09
CA THR A 267 21.66 3.31 -45.46
C THR A 267 23.02 3.21 -44.76
N ASN A 268 23.59 4.34 -44.33
CA ASN A 268 24.93 4.38 -43.78
C ASN A 268 24.99 3.91 -42.31
N VAL A 269 25.60 2.74 -42.12
CA VAL A 269 25.81 2.09 -40.83
C VAL A 269 26.56 2.98 -39.83
N ARG A 270 27.54 3.78 -40.29
CA ARG A 270 28.35 4.65 -39.40
C ARG A 270 27.49 5.66 -38.65
N TYR A 271 26.55 6.32 -39.33
CA TYR A 271 25.71 7.35 -38.68
C TYR A 271 24.78 6.75 -37.63
N VAL A 272 24.24 5.55 -37.90
CA VAL A 272 23.42 4.80 -36.94
C VAL A 272 24.27 4.35 -35.75
N TRP A 273 25.53 3.94 -35.99
CA TRP A 273 26.47 3.52 -34.95
C TRP A 273 26.82 4.68 -34.00
N GLU A 274 27.30 5.81 -34.51
CA GLU A 274 27.67 6.96 -33.69
C GLU A 274 26.48 7.45 -32.86
N ARG A 275 25.29 7.57 -33.47
CA ARG A 275 24.08 7.95 -32.72
C ARG A 275 23.74 6.96 -31.60
N SER A 276 23.89 5.65 -31.84
CA SER A 276 23.61 4.61 -30.83
C SER A 276 24.63 4.65 -29.69
N SER A 277 25.91 4.87 -30.01
CA SER A 277 26.99 5.13 -29.05
C SER A 277 26.68 6.34 -28.15
N LEU A 278 26.19 7.45 -28.73
CA LEU A 278 25.79 8.63 -27.95
C LEU A 278 24.55 8.37 -27.07
N HIS A 279 23.53 7.64 -27.55
CA HIS A 279 22.40 7.23 -26.72
C HIS A 279 22.86 6.33 -25.54
N MET A 280 23.84 5.44 -25.76
CA MET A 280 24.42 4.62 -24.68
C MET A 280 25.13 5.48 -23.63
N ARG A 281 25.95 6.48 -24.04
CA ARG A 281 26.57 7.45 -23.13
C ARG A 281 25.55 8.27 -22.32
N LEU A 282 24.34 8.47 -22.85
CA LEU A 282 23.26 9.22 -22.21
C LEU A 282 22.30 8.35 -21.38
N GLY A 283 22.53 7.02 -21.30
CA GLY A 283 21.67 6.07 -20.58
C GLY A 283 20.36 5.71 -21.31
N GLU A 284 20.20 6.07 -22.58
CA GLU A 284 18.97 5.86 -23.36
C GLU A 284 18.95 4.48 -24.05
N HIS A 285 19.14 3.41 -23.26
CA HIS A 285 19.33 2.03 -23.74
C HIS A 285 18.34 1.58 -24.83
N LYS A 286 17.05 1.94 -24.73
CA LYS A 286 16.04 1.57 -25.73
C LYS A 286 16.32 2.16 -27.13
N GLN A 287 16.69 3.44 -27.20
CA GLN A 287 16.98 4.12 -28.48
C GLN A 287 18.30 3.64 -29.10
N CYS A 288 19.25 3.28 -28.24
CA CYS A 288 20.50 2.62 -28.62
C CYS A 288 20.22 1.24 -29.26
N MET A 289 19.43 0.39 -28.58
CA MET A 289 19.10 -0.96 -29.04
C MET A 289 18.36 -1.00 -30.38
N ASP A 290 17.39 -0.11 -30.62
CA ASP A 290 16.72 -0.04 -31.92
C ASP A 290 17.65 0.44 -33.05
N GLY A 291 18.68 1.23 -32.71
CA GLY A 291 19.79 1.55 -33.61
C GLY A 291 20.65 0.32 -33.93
N TYR A 292 21.07 -0.43 -32.92
CA TYR A 292 21.86 -1.65 -33.11
C TYR A 292 21.11 -2.77 -33.86
N ARG A 293 19.82 -2.98 -33.57
CA ARG A 293 18.93 -3.87 -34.37
C ARG A 293 18.92 -3.47 -35.85
N ARG A 294 18.85 -2.17 -36.15
CA ARG A 294 18.91 -1.65 -37.53
C ARG A 294 20.28 -1.85 -38.17
N ILE A 295 21.37 -1.87 -37.40
CA ILE A 295 22.72 -2.18 -37.89
C ILE A 295 22.83 -3.67 -38.26
N LEU A 296 22.36 -4.59 -37.41
CA LEU A 296 22.34 -6.05 -37.71
C LEU A 296 21.49 -6.43 -38.95
N LEU A 297 20.59 -5.53 -39.38
CA LEU A 297 19.79 -5.65 -40.62
C LEU A 297 20.46 -5.02 -41.86
N LEU A 298 21.52 -4.22 -41.68
CA LEU A 298 22.24 -3.51 -42.75
C LEU A 298 23.67 -4.02 -42.99
N LEU A 299 24.25 -4.76 -42.03
CA LEU A 299 25.58 -5.36 -42.16
C LEU A 299 25.62 -6.47 -43.24
N PRO A 300 26.61 -6.45 -44.15
CA PRO A 300 26.91 -7.58 -45.04
C PRO A 300 27.35 -8.84 -44.28
N LEU A 301 27.18 -10.01 -44.92
CA LEU A 301 27.63 -11.31 -44.39
C LEU A 301 29.15 -11.45 -44.23
N GLU A 302 29.93 -10.52 -44.80
CA GLU A 302 31.39 -10.52 -44.78
C GLU A 302 31.94 -9.92 -43.46
N ASP A 303 31.19 -9.03 -42.79
CA ASP A 303 31.57 -8.36 -41.54
C ASP A 303 31.25 -9.20 -40.27
N GLY A 304 31.40 -10.53 -40.37
CA GLY A 304 30.96 -11.48 -39.34
C GLY A 304 31.58 -11.27 -37.95
N GLU A 305 32.83 -10.79 -37.87
CA GLU A 305 33.47 -10.46 -36.59
C GLU A 305 32.80 -9.27 -35.89
N TYR A 306 32.45 -8.22 -36.65
CA TYR A 306 31.70 -7.06 -36.13
C TYR A 306 30.27 -7.45 -35.74
N PHE A 307 29.64 -8.36 -36.48
CA PHE A 307 28.34 -8.93 -36.12
C PHE A 307 28.41 -9.61 -34.74
N MET A 308 29.39 -10.50 -34.52
CA MET A 308 29.56 -11.21 -33.24
C MET A 308 29.90 -10.28 -32.07
N GLN A 309 30.74 -9.25 -32.29
CA GLN A 309 31.03 -8.24 -31.26
C GLN A 309 29.79 -7.43 -30.88
N LEU A 310 29.05 -6.92 -31.87
CA LEU A 310 27.81 -6.18 -31.62
C LEU A 310 26.75 -7.05 -30.92
N SER A 311 26.61 -8.32 -31.32
CA SER A 311 25.72 -9.28 -30.63
C SER A 311 26.13 -9.51 -29.17
N LYS A 312 27.44 -9.54 -28.86
CA LYS A 312 27.95 -9.70 -27.49
C LYS A 312 27.59 -8.49 -26.62
N ASP A 313 27.77 -7.28 -27.12
CA ASP A 313 27.49 -6.07 -26.34
C ASP A 313 25.99 -5.74 -26.25
N MET A 314 25.19 -6.10 -27.27
CA MET A 314 23.73 -6.11 -27.16
C MET A 314 23.24 -7.11 -26.12
N ALA A 315 23.76 -8.34 -26.10
CA ALA A 315 23.36 -9.36 -25.13
C ALA A 315 23.64 -8.92 -23.68
N LYS A 316 24.82 -8.33 -23.42
CA LYS A 316 25.16 -7.73 -22.12
C LYS A 316 24.20 -6.61 -21.73
N SER A 317 23.96 -5.62 -22.59
CA SER A 317 23.12 -4.49 -22.19
C SER A 317 21.64 -4.86 -22.08
N TYR A 318 21.18 -5.91 -22.78
CA TYR A 318 19.87 -6.51 -22.50
C TYR A 318 19.83 -7.19 -21.13
N TYR A 319 20.86 -7.95 -20.76
CA TYR A 319 21.00 -8.58 -19.43
C TYR A 319 21.02 -7.54 -18.30
N GLU A 320 21.80 -6.47 -18.44
CA GLU A 320 21.81 -5.32 -17.51
C GLU A 320 20.43 -4.63 -17.40
N SER A 321 19.65 -4.61 -18.49
CA SER A 321 18.27 -4.10 -18.50
C SER A 321 17.21 -5.11 -18.04
N ASN A 322 17.61 -6.34 -17.69
CA ASN A 322 16.77 -7.47 -17.32
C ASN A 322 15.75 -7.91 -18.40
N ASP A 323 16.12 -7.78 -19.70
CA ASP A 323 15.33 -8.23 -20.86
C ASP A 323 15.94 -9.52 -21.45
N LEU A 324 15.86 -10.61 -20.67
CA LEU A 324 16.40 -11.93 -21.06
C LEU A 324 15.84 -12.44 -22.41
N PRO A 325 14.54 -12.30 -22.74
CA PRO A 325 14.02 -12.75 -24.03
C PRO A 325 14.66 -12.01 -25.23
N ALA A 326 14.92 -10.70 -25.12
CA ALA A 326 15.61 -9.96 -26.17
C ALA A 326 17.10 -10.35 -26.29
N ALA A 327 17.78 -10.57 -25.16
CA ALA A 327 19.17 -11.06 -25.15
C ALA A 327 19.29 -12.41 -25.88
N LEU A 328 18.43 -13.37 -25.54
CA LEU A 328 18.40 -14.70 -26.14
C LEU A 328 18.05 -14.68 -27.63
N GLY A 329 17.15 -13.80 -28.05
CA GLY A 329 16.85 -13.60 -29.48
C GLY A 329 18.10 -13.21 -30.29
N VAL A 330 18.89 -12.24 -29.80
CA VAL A 330 20.13 -11.81 -30.46
C VAL A 330 21.20 -12.91 -30.44
N VAL A 331 21.37 -13.59 -29.31
CA VAL A 331 22.35 -14.70 -29.18
C VAL A 331 22.00 -15.86 -30.13
N LYS A 332 20.72 -16.24 -30.23
CA LYS A 332 20.25 -17.31 -31.11
C LYS A 332 20.39 -16.95 -32.59
N GLU A 333 20.21 -15.68 -32.96
CA GLU A 333 20.51 -15.19 -34.31
C GLU A 333 22.03 -15.19 -34.62
N ALA A 334 22.88 -14.83 -33.67
CA ALA A 334 24.34 -14.88 -33.84
C ALA A 334 24.87 -16.31 -34.02
N LEU A 335 24.46 -17.24 -33.15
CA LEU A 335 24.84 -18.66 -33.22
C LEU A 335 24.39 -19.35 -34.52
N THR A 336 23.30 -18.88 -35.15
CA THR A 336 22.78 -19.44 -36.40
C THR A 336 23.36 -18.77 -37.66
N ARG A 337 23.67 -17.47 -37.63
CA ARG A 337 24.28 -16.75 -38.77
C ARG A 337 25.77 -17.03 -38.95
N HIS A 338 26.55 -17.11 -37.86
CA HIS A 338 28.01 -17.29 -37.94
C HIS A 338 28.56 -18.44 -37.05
N PRO A 339 28.14 -19.71 -37.25
CA PRO A 339 28.57 -20.83 -36.41
C PRO A 339 30.09 -21.04 -36.33
N THR A 340 30.84 -20.62 -37.35
CA THR A 340 32.30 -20.80 -37.45
C THR A 340 33.12 -19.69 -36.77
N LEU A 341 32.48 -18.64 -36.24
CA LEU A 341 33.13 -17.51 -35.55
C LEU A 341 32.76 -17.47 -34.04
N VAL A 342 32.10 -18.51 -33.53
CA VAL A 342 31.75 -18.63 -32.12
C VAL A 342 33.01 -18.96 -31.31
N SER A 343 33.33 -18.12 -30.33
CA SER A 343 34.42 -18.34 -29.37
C SER A 343 33.88 -18.84 -28.03
N ASP A 344 34.72 -19.52 -27.24
CA ASP A 344 34.39 -20.04 -25.89
C ASP A 344 33.77 -18.95 -25.00
N ASP A 345 34.29 -17.73 -25.07
CA ASP A 345 33.75 -16.49 -24.50
C ASP A 345 32.24 -16.28 -24.79
N PHE A 346 31.83 -16.52 -26.04
CA PHE A 346 30.46 -16.34 -26.50
C PHE A 346 29.58 -17.53 -26.12
N VAL A 347 30.13 -18.75 -26.12
CA VAL A 347 29.46 -19.95 -25.57
C VAL A 347 29.18 -19.77 -24.08
N ASN A 348 30.14 -19.23 -23.31
CA ASN A 348 30.05 -19.01 -21.87
C ASN A 348 28.91 -18.04 -21.51
N MET A 349 28.82 -16.93 -22.25
CA MET A 349 27.75 -15.93 -22.12
C MET A 349 26.40 -16.47 -22.60
N ALA A 350 26.37 -17.23 -23.71
CA ALA A 350 25.13 -17.83 -24.21
C ALA A 350 24.56 -18.85 -23.21
N ALA A 351 25.39 -19.73 -22.67
CA ALA A 351 25.00 -20.71 -21.64
C ALA A 351 24.48 -20.01 -20.37
N GLU A 352 25.10 -18.91 -19.95
CA GLU A 352 24.65 -18.09 -18.81
C GLU A 352 23.23 -17.55 -19.01
N LEU A 353 22.95 -16.97 -20.18
CA LEU A 353 21.64 -16.40 -20.51
C LEU A 353 20.55 -17.49 -20.62
N TYR A 354 20.88 -18.67 -21.16
CA TYR A 354 19.93 -19.79 -21.18
C TYR A 354 19.70 -20.38 -19.78
N ILE A 355 20.72 -20.47 -18.92
CA ILE A 355 20.59 -20.90 -17.51
C ILE A 355 19.72 -19.90 -16.73
N ALA A 356 19.97 -18.60 -16.87
CA ALA A 356 19.20 -17.52 -16.22
C ALA A 356 17.73 -17.47 -16.66
N ASN A 357 17.42 -17.94 -17.88
CA ASN A 357 16.05 -18.09 -18.37
C ASN A 357 15.46 -19.51 -18.14
N HIS A 358 16.12 -20.34 -17.31
CA HIS A 358 15.77 -21.72 -16.99
C HIS A 358 15.66 -22.70 -18.21
N GLN A 359 16.29 -22.37 -19.34
CA GLN A 359 16.30 -23.17 -20.57
C GLN A 359 17.52 -24.11 -20.66
N TYR A 360 17.71 -24.94 -19.63
CA TYR A 360 18.86 -25.83 -19.47
C TYR A 360 19.08 -26.81 -20.64
N SER A 361 18.02 -27.19 -21.36
CA SER A 361 18.11 -28.04 -22.56
C SER A 361 18.72 -27.31 -23.77
N GLU A 362 18.40 -26.03 -23.98
CA GLU A 362 19.02 -25.21 -25.03
C GLU A 362 20.48 -24.84 -24.64
N ALA A 363 20.73 -24.56 -23.36
CA ALA A 363 22.09 -24.38 -22.84
C ALA A 363 22.98 -25.61 -23.11
N LEU A 364 22.49 -26.82 -22.80
CA LEU A 364 23.20 -28.07 -23.06
C LEU A 364 23.46 -28.29 -24.57
N GLN A 365 22.49 -27.99 -25.43
CA GLN A 365 22.67 -28.08 -26.88
C GLN A 365 23.77 -27.14 -27.39
N VAL A 366 23.81 -25.89 -26.92
CA VAL A 366 24.85 -24.92 -27.30
C VAL A 366 26.23 -25.34 -26.79
N LEU A 367 26.33 -25.84 -25.55
CA LEU A 367 27.58 -26.37 -25.00
C LEU A 367 28.09 -27.57 -25.82
N VAL A 368 27.22 -28.54 -26.16
CA VAL A 368 27.56 -29.70 -26.99
C VAL A 368 27.98 -29.28 -28.41
N GLN A 369 27.23 -28.39 -29.05
CA GLN A 369 27.47 -27.98 -30.44
C GLN A 369 28.77 -27.19 -30.62
N PHE A 370 29.13 -26.32 -29.67
CA PHE A 370 30.23 -25.36 -29.84
C PHE A 370 31.47 -25.63 -28.98
N ALA A 371 31.35 -26.28 -27.81
CA ALA A 371 32.50 -26.65 -26.97
C ALA A 371 33.03 -28.08 -27.22
N GLY A 372 32.46 -28.81 -28.19
CA GLY A 372 32.93 -30.14 -28.60
C GLY A 372 32.70 -31.25 -27.57
N ILE A 373 31.76 -31.07 -26.65
CA ILE A 373 31.38 -32.05 -25.63
C ILE A 373 30.54 -33.17 -26.28
N VAL A 374 30.89 -34.43 -26.02
CA VAL A 374 30.18 -35.59 -26.62
C VAL A 374 29.27 -36.25 -25.58
N LEU A 375 27.97 -36.30 -25.87
CA LEU A 375 26.99 -37.02 -25.05
C LEU A 375 26.91 -38.49 -25.50
N ILE A 376 27.20 -39.42 -24.60
CA ILE A 376 27.01 -40.86 -24.82
C ILE A 376 25.59 -41.23 -24.38
N ARG A 377 24.75 -41.62 -25.33
CA ARG A 377 23.35 -42.01 -25.13
C ARG A 377 23.17 -43.51 -25.21
N ALA A 378 22.17 -44.04 -24.49
CA ALA A 378 21.78 -45.43 -24.61
C ALA A 378 21.17 -45.76 -25.99
N GLU A 379 21.77 -46.69 -26.74
CA GLU A 379 21.19 -47.16 -28.00
C GLU A 379 19.83 -47.85 -27.77
N SER A 380 18.78 -47.34 -28.43
CA SER A 380 17.50 -48.03 -28.49
C SER A 380 17.61 -49.25 -29.43
N ARG A 381 17.68 -50.45 -28.83
CA ARG A 381 17.82 -51.72 -29.59
C ARG A 381 16.62 -51.97 -30.51
N SER A 382 16.80 -51.66 -31.78
CA SER A 382 15.93 -52.07 -32.88
C SER A 382 16.57 -53.18 -33.73
N ASP A 383 15.70 -54.02 -34.31
CA ASP A 383 15.95 -54.94 -35.42
C ASP A 383 17.08 -55.99 -35.31
N PHE A 384 16.82 -56.98 -34.44
CA PHE A 384 17.23 -58.35 -34.69
C PHE A 384 16.60 -58.86 -36.01
N THR A 385 17.36 -58.87 -37.10
CA THR A 385 16.85 -59.34 -38.41
C THR A 385 16.56 -60.85 -38.41
N VAL A 386 15.42 -61.23 -39.00
CA VAL A 386 14.82 -62.56 -38.82
C VAL A 386 15.59 -63.66 -39.56
N SER A 387 16.09 -64.64 -38.80
CA SER A 387 16.56 -65.93 -39.33
C SER A 387 15.94 -67.15 -38.63
N ARG A 388 14.60 -67.21 -38.68
CA ARG A 388 13.81 -68.44 -38.90
C ARG A 388 14.22 -69.71 -38.12
N GLN A 389 13.71 -69.89 -36.90
CA GLN A 389 13.15 -71.19 -36.48
C GLN A 389 12.15 -71.07 -35.32
N GLU A 390 11.46 -72.17 -35.02
CA GLU A 390 10.22 -72.21 -34.23
C GLU A 390 10.45 -72.55 -32.75
N VAL A 391 9.60 -72.05 -31.85
CA VAL A 391 8.67 -72.85 -30.99
C VAL A 391 7.95 -71.94 -29.95
N LYS A 392 6.76 -72.37 -29.52
CA LYS A 392 5.83 -71.69 -28.58
C LYS A 392 6.28 -71.78 -27.12
N VAL A 393 5.75 -70.90 -26.25
CA VAL A 393 4.95 -71.19 -25.01
C VAL A 393 4.91 -69.94 -24.09
N VAL A 394 3.85 -69.10 -24.13
CA VAL A 394 2.68 -69.03 -23.19
C VAL A 394 2.80 -67.94 -22.09
N LYS A 395 1.79 -67.03 -22.07
CA LYS A 395 1.09 -66.30 -20.97
C LYS A 395 1.78 -66.13 -19.58
N MET A 396 1.59 -65.03 -18.84
CA MET A 396 0.31 -64.51 -18.27
C MET A 396 0.44 -63.02 -17.84
N THR A 397 -0.55 -62.15 -18.15
CA THR A 397 -1.53 -61.46 -17.23
C THR A 397 -0.93 -60.84 -15.95
N THR A 398 -1.25 -59.61 -15.51
CA THR A 398 -2.54 -58.85 -15.45
C THR A 398 -2.35 -57.36 -15.81
N GLU A 399 -3.28 -56.60 -16.43
CA GLU A 399 -4.58 -56.03 -15.94
C GLU A 399 -4.40 -55.13 -14.69
N GLU A 400 -5.05 -53.95 -14.48
CA GLU A 400 -5.83 -52.93 -15.25
C GLU A 400 -6.01 -51.69 -14.30
N GLN A 401 -6.52 -50.47 -14.56
CA GLN A 401 -7.24 -49.68 -15.62
C GLN A 401 -6.55 -48.27 -15.75
N VAL A 402 -6.80 -47.31 -16.68
CA VAL A 402 -7.89 -46.90 -17.62
C VAL A 402 -8.86 -45.80 -17.09
N VAL A 403 -9.43 -44.98 -18.01
CA VAL A 403 -10.27 -43.74 -17.91
C VAL A 403 -9.44 -42.43 -18.08
N GLU A 404 -9.23 -41.88 -19.28
CA GLU A 404 -10.13 -41.10 -20.20
C GLU A 404 -10.35 -39.64 -19.73
N ASN A 405 -10.31 -38.56 -20.54
CA ASN A 405 -10.57 -38.31 -21.99
C ASN A 405 -9.50 -37.34 -22.57
N GLU A 406 -9.08 -37.37 -23.84
CA GLU A 406 -9.76 -36.88 -25.08
C GLU A 406 -10.24 -35.40 -25.03
N GLU A 407 -10.04 -34.53 -26.04
CA GLU A 407 -9.33 -34.63 -27.34
C GLU A 407 -8.92 -33.21 -27.84
N GLY A 408 -7.96 -33.09 -28.77
CA GLY A 408 -7.56 -31.77 -29.34
C GLY A 408 -6.35 -31.81 -30.28
N ALA A 409 -6.55 -32.23 -31.54
CA ALA A 409 -5.44 -32.62 -32.43
C ALA A 409 -5.08 -31.63 -33.55
N LYS A 410 -3.81 -31.76 -34.03
CA LYS A 410 -3.15 -31.15 -35.22
C LYS A 410 -2.56 -29.74 -34.97
N SER A 411 -1.43 -29.39 -35.58
CA SER A 411 -0.68 -30.03 -36.69
C SER A 411 0.73 -30.52 -36.33
N VAL A 412 1.24 -31.46 -37.13
CA VAL A 412 2.64 -31.94 -37.12
C VAL A 412 3.51 -30.98 -37.94
N ASP A 413 4.75 -30.75 -37.50
CA ASP A 413 5.88 -30.40 -38.36
C ASP A 413 7.14 -31.09 -37.81
N GLU A 414 8.13 -31.36 -38.66
CA GLU A 414 9.09 -32.47 -38.45
C GLU A 414 10.45 -32.04 -37.84
N THR A 415 10.68 -32.39 -36.57
CA THR A 415 12.03 -32.68 -36.03
C THR A 415 11.97 -33.79 -34.98
N GLU A 416 12.44 -34.99 -35.32
CA GLU A 416 12.60 -36.09 -34.35
C GLU A 416 13.79 -35.82 -33.43
N ALA A 417 13.53 -35.18 -32.28
CA ALA A 417 14.50 -35.09 -31.20
C ALA A 417 14.72 -36.48 -30.59
N ASP A 418 15.88 -37.08 -30.89
CA ASP A 418 16.31 -38.37 -30.35
C ASP A 418 16.25 -38.38 -28.81
N ASN A 419 15.38 -39.22 -28.25
CA ASN A 419 15.04 -39.28 -26.83
C ASN A 419 15.74 -40.46 -26.12
N GLY A 420 17.04 -40.63 -26.35
CA GLY A 420 17.88 -41.55 -25.59
C GLY A 420 18.35 -40.95 -24.26
N GLU A 421 18.29 -41.72 -23.17
CA GLU A 421 18.88 -41.34 -21.88
C GLU A 421 20.39 -41.13 -22.03
N ILE A 422 20.90 -40.02 -21.48
CA ILE A 422 22.34 -39.70 -21.45
C ILE A 422 22.97 -40.54 -20.33
N GLN A 423 23.92 -41.41 -20.69
CA GLN A 423 24.61 -42.29 -19.74
C GLN A 423 25.96 -41.72 -19.30
N ASP A 424 26.72 -41.11 -20.21
CA ASP A 424 28.05 -40.55 -19.93
C ASP A 424 28.33 -39.32 -20.81
N VAL A 425 29.35 -38.52 -20.46
CA VAL A 425 29.70 -37.26 -21.14
C VAL A 425 31.21 -37.11 -21.25
N GLU A 426 31.75 -37.25 -22.47
CA GLU A 426 33.16 -36.97 -22.73
C GLU A 426 33.38 -35.47 -22.91
N VAL A 427 34.08 -34.85 -21.96
CA VAL A 427 34.48 -33.43 -22.00
C VAL A 427 35.95 -33.33 -22.42
N PRO A 428 36.27 -32.70 -23.57
CA PRO A 428 37.65 -32.48 -23.97
C PRO A 428 38.44 -31.66 -22.94
N GLY A 429 39.68 -32.07 -22.65
CA GLY A 429 40.55 -31.37 -21.68
C GLY A 429 40.89 -29.92 -22.03
N THR A 430 40.60 -29.49 -23.28
CA THR A 430 40.73 -28.11 -23.77
C THR A 430 39.59 -27.19 -23.32
N VAL A 431 38.44 -27.71 -22.88
CA VAL A 431 37.27 -26.90 -22.50
C VAL A 431 37.55 -26.13 -21.19
N PRO A 432 37.37 -24.79 -21.14
CA PRO A 432 37.51 -23.97 -19.93
C PRO A 432 36.65 -24.46 -18.75
N VAL A 433 37.11 -24.25 -17.52
CA VAL A 433 36.45 -24.76 -16.30
C VAL A 433 35.03 -24.18 -16.16
N ASP A 434 34.83 -22.91 -16.52
CA ASP A 434 33.52 -22.22 -16.51
C ASP A 434 32.45 -22.96 -17.33
N LEU A 435 32.83 -23.44 -18.53
CA LEU A 435 31.94 -24.22 -19.38
C LEU A 435 31.65 -25.60 -18.79
N ARG A 436 32.59 -26.19 -18.03
CA ARG A 436 32.37 -27.46 -17.30
C ARG A 436 31.42 -27.27 -16.12
N ALA A 437 31.53 -26.16 -15.38
CA ALA A 437 30.61 -25.84 -14.30
C ALA A 437 29.19 -25.58 -14.83
N LYS A 438 29.06 -24.78 -15.91
CA LYS A 438 27.75 -24.56 -16.57
C LYS A 438 27.17 -25.85 -17.17
N LEU A 439 28.00 -26.78 -17.67
CA LEU A 439 27.58 -28.13 -18.04
C LEU A 439 27.05 -28.93 -16.84
N ILE A 440 27.78 -28.95 -15.72
CA ILE A 440 27.38 -29.61 -14.46
C ILE A 440 26.03 -29.07 -13.97
N VAL A 441 25.85 -27.74 -13.94
CA VAL A 441 24.58 -27.08 -13.63
C VAL A 441 23.47 -27.55 -14.58
N CYS A 442 23.68 -27.54 -15.90
CA CYS A 442 22.67 -28.01 -16.85
C CYS A 442 22.28 -29.49 -16.61
N LEU A 443 23.25 -30.36 -16.33
CA LEU A 443 23.00 -31.79 -16.06
C LEU A 443 22.22 -32.00 -14.74
N ILE A 444 22.55 -31.26 -13.67
CA ILE A 444 21.76 -31.23 -12.43
C ILE A 444 20.32 -30.78 -12.71
N HIS A 445 20.16 -29.70 -13.48
CA HIS A 445 18.82 -29.15 -13.74
C HIS A 445 17.95 -30.07 -14.62
N LEU A 446 18.58 -30.88 -15.47
CA LEU A 446 17.95 -31.93 -16.29
C LEU A 446 17.87 -33.30 -15.59
N HIS A 447 18.27 -33.43 -14.32
CA HIS A 447 18.26 -34.66 -13.51
C HIS A 447 19.16 -35.80 -14.06
N VAL A 448 20.26 -35.47 -14.74
CA VAL A 448 21.22 -36.44 -15.31
C VAL A 448 22.42 -36.59 -14.37
N PHE A 449 22.32 -37.51 -13.41
CA PHE A 449 23.30 -37.65 -12.32
C PHE A 449 24.46 -38.65 -12.58
N LEU A 450 24.32 -39.57 -13.55
CA LEU A 450 25.33 -40.60 -13.84
C LEU A 450 26.75 -40.07 -14.18
N PRO A 451 26.93 -39.13 -15.12
CA PRO A 451 28.26 -38.55 -15.43
C PRO A 451 28.75 -37.54 -14.37
N LEU A 452 27.94 -37.26 -13.34
CA LEU A 452 28.13 -36.07 -12.53
C LEU A 452 29.24 -36.21 -11.49
N GLU A 453 29.44 -37.42 -10.95
CA GLU A 453 30.49 -37.69 -9.94
C GLU A 453 31.90 -37.43 -10.48
N SER A 454 32.18 -37.80 -11.74
CA SER A 454 33.49 -37.60 -12.37
C SER A 454 33.73 -36.12 -12.71
N LEU A 455 32.71 -35.43 -13.24
CA LEU A 455 32.77 -34.00 -13.57
C LEU A 455 32.95 -33.13 -12.32
N VAL A 456 32.19 -33.40 -11.25
CA VAL A 456 32.32 -32.67 -9.97
C VAL A 456 33.65 -33.01 -9.28
N SER A 457 34.14 -34.25 -9.37
CA SER A 457 35.48 -34.58 -8.88
C SER A 457 36.57 -33.76 -9.59
N SER A 458 36.49 -33.59 -10.92
CA SER A 458 37.44 -32.77 -11.68
C SER A 458 37.34 -31.28 -11.36
N LEU A 459 36.16 -30.78 -10.94
CA LEU A 459 36.01 -29.43 -10.39
C LEU A 459 36.64 -29.31 -8.99
N MET A 460 36.47 -30.32 -8.13
CA MET A 460 37.05 -30.38 -6.79
C MET A 460 38.58 -30.55 -6.75
N GLU A 461 39.21 -30.92 -7.88
CA GLU A 461 40.67 -30.87 -8.06
C GLU A 461 41.20 -29.43 -8.25
N GLN A 462 40.35 -28.46 -8.62
CA GLN A 462 40.73 -27.05 -8.74
C GLN A 462 40.75 -26.35 -7.37
N SER A 463 41.43 -25.20 -7.27
CA SER A 463 41.57 -24.52 -5.97
C SER A 463 40.31 -23.72 -5.59
N PRO A 464 39.71 -23.92 -4.39
CA PRO A 464 38.59 -23.11 -3.91
C PRO A 464 38.97 -21.66 -3.53
N GLU A 465 40.21 -21.25 -3.77
CA GLU A 465 40.63 -19.84 -3.70
C GLU A 465 40.63 -19.18 -5.10
N GLU A 466 40.60 -19.92 -6.21
CA GLU A 466 40.61 -19.37 -7.57
C GLU A 466 39.27 -19.53 -8.30
N VAL A 467 38.51 -20.57 -7.97
CA VAL A 467 37.32 -21.01 -8.74
C VAL A 467 36.07 -21.15 -7.82
N GLY A 468 36.01 -20.36 -6.75
CA GLY A 468 35.03 -20.55 -5.68
C GLY A 468 33.61 -20.04 -5.98
N ASP A 469 33.45 -19.29 -7.06
CA ASP A 469 32.18 -18.93 -7.68
C ASP A 469 31.53 -20.15 -8.33
N LEU A 470 32.26 -20.89 -9.18
CA LEU A 470 31.72 -22.08 -9.85
C LEU A 470 31.32 -23.19 -8.84
N PHE A 471 32.02 -23.29 -7.71
CA PHE A 471 31.66 -24.18 -6.61
C PHE A 471 30.34 -23.75 -5.93
N LEU A 472 30.04 -22.44 -5.89
CA LEU A 472 28.78 -21.91 -5.38
C LEU A 472 27.66 -22.18 -6.38
N ASP A 473 27.85 -21.89 -7.67
CA ASP A 473 26.87 -22.14 -8.73
C ASP A 473 26.40 -23.61 -8.76
N VAL A 474 27.36 -24.55 -8.73
CA VAL A 474 27.08 -25.99 -8.68
C VAL A 474 26.44 -26.39 -7.34
N GLY A 475 26.86 -25.77 -6.24
CA GLY A 475 26.24 -25.97 -4.92
C GLY A 475 24.77 -25.52 -4.88
N GLU A 476 24.45 -24.35 -5.43
CA GLU A 476 23.08 -23.84 -5.51
C GLU A 476 22.20 -24.67 -6.44
N ALA A 477 22.71 -25.11 -7.60
CA ALA A 477 22.00 -26.02 -8.49
C ALA A 477 21.60 -27.34 -7.79
N TYR A 478 22.49 -27.93 -6.98
CA TYR A 478 22.16 -29.09 -6.15
C TYR A 478 21.12 -28.77 -5.06
N LEU A 479 21.21 -27.59 -4.41
CA LEU A 479 20.23 -27.15 -3.41
C LEU A 479 18.82 -26.98 -3.99
N GLU A 480 18.70 -26.38 -5.18
CA GLU A 480 17.41 -26.19 -5.86
C GLU A 480 16.73 -27.52 -6.26
N LYS A 481 17.53 -28.56 -6.51
CA LYS A 481 17.03 -29.92 -6.77
C LYS A 481 16.82 -30.78 -5.53
N GLY A 482 17.24 -30.31 -4.36
CA GLY A 482 17.12 -31.05 -3.09
C GLY A 482 18.21 -32.10 -2.86
N GLU A 483 19.30 -32.09 -3.63
CA GLU A 483 20.41 -33.03 -3.52
C GLU A 483 21.46 -32.56 -2.50
N TYR A 484 20.98 -32.33 -1.27
CA TYR A 484 21.75 -31.71 -0.18
C TYR A 484 23.05 -32.45 0.18
N VAL A 485 23.08 -33.78 0.00
CA VAL A 485 24.28 -34.60 0.29
C VAL A 485 25.45 -34.23 -0.64
N SER A 486 25.15 -33.93 -1.91
CA SER A 486 26.14 -33.57 -2.93
C SER A 486 26.53 -32.08 -2.87
N ALA A 487 25.60 -31.21 -2.44
CA ALA A 487 25.89 -29.79 -2.23
C ALA A 487 26.85 -29.54 -1.05
N LEU A 488 26.72 -30.30 0.05
CA LEU A 488 27.42 -30.00 1.31
C LEU A 488 28.96 -29.95 1.18
N PRO A 489 29.66 -30.91 0.53
CA PRO A 489 31.12 -30.88 0.40
C PRO A 489 31.66 -29.63 -0.31
N LEU A 490 30.96 -29.16 -1.35
CA LEU A 490 31.33 -27.95 -2.10
C LEU A 490 31.19 -26.71 -1.22
N LEU A 491 30.05 -26.57 -0.53
CA LEU A 491 29.78 -25.45 0.38
C LEU A 491 30.73 -25.44 1.59
N SER A 492 31.05 -26.60 2.16
CA SER A 492 32.04 -26.71 3.24
C SER A 492 33.46 -26.34 2.80
N ALA A 493 33.84 -26.63 1.55
CA ALA A 493 35.13 -26.18 1.01
C ALA A 493 35.22 -24.65 0.88
N LEU A 494 34.13 -24.00 0.44
CA LEU A 494 34.04 -22.54 0.34
C LEU A 494 34.04 -21.84 1.70
N VAL A 495 33.37 -22.40 2.70
CA VAL A 495 33.39 -21.91 4.10
C VAL A 495 34.82 -21.83 4.66
N ILE A 496 35.71 -22.74 4.24
CA ILE A 496 37.12 -22.76 4.67
C ILE A 496 38.00 -21.79 3.84
N SER A 497 37.56 -21.41 2.64
CA SER A 497 38.30 -20.53 1.72
C SER A 497 38.35 -19.08 2.21
N LYS A 498 39.53 -18.46 2.23
CA LYS A 498 39.71 -17.10 2.74
C LYS A 498 39.00 -16.02 1.91
N LYS A 499 38.73 -16.29 0.63
CA LYS A 499 38.03 -15.35 -0.27
C LYS A 499 36.52 -15.54 -0.24
N TYR A 500 36.05 -16.78 -0.11
CA TYR A 500 34.63 -17.16 -0.22
C TYR A 500 33.95 -17.46 1.12
N ASN A 501 34.63 -17.25 2.25
CA ASN A 501 34.05 -17.15 3.59
C ASN A 501 33.16 -15.89 3.71
N LEU A 502 31.98 -15.96 3.08
CA LEU A 502 31.00 -14.89 2.92
C LEU A 502 29.65 -15.31 3.52
N ALA A 503 28.84 -14.33 3.94
CA ALA A 503 27.53 -14.59 4.55
C ALA A 503 26.58 -15.41 3.65
N VAL A 504 26.65 -15.23 2.32
CA VAL A 504 25.83 -15.99 1.34
C VAL A 504 26.21 -17.47 1.33
N VAL A 505 27.50 -17.80 1.29
CA VAL A 505 27.99 -19.19 1.32
C VAL A 505 27.59 -19.87 2.63
N TRP A 506 27.73 -19.18 3.76
CA TRP A 506 27.29 -19.69 5.06
C TRP A 506 25.76 -19.87 5.16
N LEU A 507 24.97 -19.04 4.48
CA LEU A 507 23.52 -19.21 4.40
C LEU A 507 23.17 -20.50 3.66
N ARG A 508 23.75 -20.73 2.48
CA ARG A 508 23.57 -21.96 1.70
C ARG A 508 24.03 -23.20 2.47
N HIS A 509 25.18 -23.11 3.16
CA HIS A 509 25.68 -24.17 4.03
C HIS A 509 24.71 -24.50 5.19
N ALA A 510 24.12 -23.46 5.80
CA ALA A 510 23.13 -23.62 6.87
C ALA A 510 21.79 -24.20 6.38
N GLU A 511 21.32 -23.77 5.21
CA GLU A 511 20.14 -24.33 4.51
C GLU A 511 20.34 -25.81 4.20
N CYS A 512 21.51 -26.17 3.68
CA CYS A 512 21.90 -27.55 3.38
C CYS A 512 21.90 -28.45 4.63
N LEU A 513 22.58 -28.02 5.70
CA LEU A 513 22.62 -28.75 6.98
C LEU A 513 21.24 -28.87 7.64
N LYS A 514 20.40 -27.84 7.53
CA LYS A 514 19.01 -27.84 8.02
C LYS A 514 18.15 -28.87 7.28
N ALA A 515 18.28 -28.95 5.95
CA ALA A 515 17.56 -29.94 5.14
C ALA A 515 18.02 -31.38 5.41
N LEU A 516 19.32 -31.59 5.66
CA LEU A 516 19.90 -32.86 6.11
C LEU A 516 19.54 -33.22 7.58
N GLY A 517 18.86 -32.35 8.31
CA GLY A 517 18.47 -32.58 9.71
C GLY A 517 19.62 -32.41 10.72
N HIS A 518 20.78 -31.88 10.32
CA HIS A 518 21.93 -31.61 11.18
C HIS A 518 21.74 -30.32 12.01
N MET A 519 20.69 -30.30 12.83
CA MET A 519 20.15 -29.09 13.48
C MET A 519 21.18 -28.25 14.26
N GLU A 520 22.14 -28.87 14.95
CA GLU A 520 23.15 -28.13 15.71
C GLU A 520 24.17 -27.42 14.80
N ALA A 521 24.74 -28.12 13.83
CA ALA A 521 25.68 -27.55 12.86
C ALA A 521 24.99 -26.52 11.93
N ALA A 522 23.70 -26.72 11.62
CA ALA A 522 22.87 -25.73 10.94
C ALA A 522 22.71 -24.46 11.80
N ALA A 523 22.41 -24.59 13.10
CA ALA A 523 22.29 -23.46 14.01
C ALA A 523 23.62 -22.71 14.21
N GLU A 524 24.76 -23.39 14.26
CA GLU A 524 26.09 -22.76 14.24
C GLU A 524 26.34 -22.01 12.93
N SER A 525 25.98 -22.60 11.79
CA SER A 525 26.11 -21.96 10.47
C SER A 525 25.23 -20.71 10.33
N TYR A 526 23.96 -20.78 10.71
CA TYR A 526 23.09 -19.59 10.74
C TYR A 526 23.57 -18.54 11.76
N HIS A 527 24.19 -18.95 12.88
CA HIS A 527 24.78 -17.99 13.82
C HIS A 527 25.93 -17.21 13.17
N LYS A 528 26.79 -17.87 12.38
CA LYS A 528 27.84 -17.20 11.57
C LYS A 528 27.25 -16.23 10.53
N VAL A 529 26.13 -16.59 9.87
CA VAL A 529 25.42 -15.65 8.98
C VAL A 529 24.96 -14.41 9.75
N VAL A 530 24.38 -14.56 10.95
CA VAL A 530 23.88 -13.44 11.76
C VAL A 530 25.02 -12.58 12.34
N GLU A 531 26.20 -13.16 12.63
CA GLU A 531 27.40 -12.39 13.00
C GLU A 531 27.92 -11.53 11.83
N MET A 532 27.98 -12.08 10.61
CA MET A 532 28.54 -11.38 9.45
C MET A 532 27.54 -10.42 8.79
N ALA A 533 26.25 -10.77 8.78
CA ALA A 533 25.18 -9.98 8.18
C ALA A 533 24.01 -9.81 9.17
N PRO A 534 24.16 -8.95 10.21
CA PRO A 534 23.16 -8.79 11.26
C PRO A 534 21.75 -8.46 10.77
N GLN A 535 21.61 -7.74 9.65
CA GLN A 535 20.31 -7.31 9.12
C GLN A 535 19.57 -8.40 8.31
N HIS A 536 20.11 -9.63 8.22
CA HIS A 536 19.52 -10.72 7.44
C HIS A 536 18.35 -11.41 8.17
N LEU A 537 17.13 -10.91 7.93
CA LEU A 537 15.91 -11.40 8.57
C LEU A 537 15.74 -12.92 8.52
N GLU A 538 15.85 -13.54 7.35
CA GLU A 538 15.49 -14.96 7.17
C GLU A 538 16.49 -15.92 7.85
N ALA A 539 17.75 -15.50 7.97
CA ALA A 539 18.76 -16.18 8.77
C ALA A 539 18.43 -16.08 10.27
N ARG A 540 18.02 -14.90 10.77
CA ARG A 540 17.55 -14.73 12.17
C ARG A 540 16.31 -15.57 12.47
N LEU A 541 15.31 -15.60 11.58
CA LEU A 541 14.11 -16.43 11.74
C LEU A 541 14.42 -17.94 11.68
N SER A 542 15.31 -18.37 10.78
CA SER A 542 15.77 -19.76 10.72
C SER A 542 16.59 -20.17 11.95
N LEU A 543 17.45 -19.27 12.45
CA LEU A 543 18.21 -19.49 13.68
C LEU A 543 17.27 -19.61 14.89
N ALA A 544 16.30 -18.70 15.02
CA ALA A 544 15.34 -18.71 16.13
C ALA A 544 14.48 -19.98 16.14
N THR A 545 13.96 -20.40 14.98
CA THR A 545 13.17 -21.64 14.86
C THR A 545 14.00 -22.89 15.13
N LEU A 546 15.25 -22.96 14.67
CA LEU A 546 16.17 -24.06 15.02
C LEU A 546 16.51 -24.08 16.51
N GLN A 547 16.84 -22.94 17.13
CA GLN A 547 17.12 -22.85 18.56
C GLN A 547 15.88 -23.22 19.40
N GLN A 548 14.67 -22.91 18.94
CA GLN A 548 13.42 -23.37 19.57
C GLN A 548 13.26 -24.91 19.46
N GLN A 549 13.53 -25.51 18.29
CA GLN A 549 13.52 -26.97 18.10
C GLN A 549 14.58 -27.68 18.96
N LEU A 550 15.74 -27.06 19.15
CA LEU A 550 16.82 -27.53 20.04
C LEU A 550 16.52 -27.32 21.55
N GLY A 551 15.35 -26.76 21.90
CA GLY A 551 14.96 -26.53 23.29
C GLY A 551 15.70 -25.37 23.98
N ARG A 552 16.22 -24.40 23.21
CA ARG A 552 17.06 -23.27 23.67
C ARG A 552 16.32 -21.93 23.46
N PRO A 553 15.19 -21.66 24.13
CA PRO A 553 14.35 -20.48 23.87
C PRO A 553 15.09 -19.14 24.11
N GLU A 554 15.98 -19.08 25.09
CA GLU A 554 16.81 -17.88 25.36
C GLU A 554 17.75 -17.54 24.18
N CYS A 555 18.26 -18.56 23.47
CA CYS A 555 19.06 -18.36 22.25
C CYS A 555 18.19 -17.91 21.08
N ALA A 556 16.96 -18.41 20.98
CA ALA A 556 15.99 -17.95 19.99
C ALA A 556 15.54 -16.50 20.23
N LEU A 557 15.33 -16.08 21.49
CA LEU A 557 15.00 -14.68 21.82
C LEU A 557 16.13 -13.70 21.49
N LYS A 558 17.39 -14.10 21.62
CA LYS A 558 18.56 -13.31 21.19
C LYS A 558 18.66 -13.19 19.67
N ALA A 559 18.37 -14.26 18.93
CA ALA A 559 18.28 -14.20 17.48
C ALA A 559 17.13 -13.30 16.98
N LEU A 560 16.15 -12.99 17.84
CA LEU A 560 15.01 -12.11 17.59
C LEU A 560 15.12 -10.76 18.31
N GLU A 561 16.34 -10.25 18.55
CA GLU A 561 16.57 -8.86 18.97
C GLU A 561 16.45 -7.88 17.78
N SER A 562 16.33 -6.57 18.05
CA SER A 562 16.13 -5.54 17.01
C SER A 562 17.20 -5.62 15.92
N MET A 563 16.81 -5.33 14.68
CA MET A 563 17.75 -5.27 13.54
C MET A 563 18.22 -3.84 13.24
N TYR A 564 17.49 -2.85 13.73
CA TYR A 564 17.64 -1.43 13.37
C TYR A 564 17.50 -0.50 14.58
N ASP A 565 18.07 0.70 14.46
CA ASP A 565 17.86 1.80 15.40
C ASP A 565 16.53 2.53 15.13
N SER A 566 16.02 3.22 16.16
CA SER A 566 14.71 3.89 16.11
C SER A 566 14.58 4.92 14.97
N ASP A 567 15.67 5.59 14.60
CA ASP A 567 15.67 6.59 13.54
C ASP A 567 15.57 5.93 12.15
N THR A 568 16.23 4.79 11.95
CA THR A 568 16.13 3.99 10.71
C THR A 568 14.71 3.45 10.54
N LEU A 569 14.11 2.92 11.61
CA LEU A 569 12.72 2.45 11.61
C LEU A 569 11.70 3.57 11.36
N ALA A 570 12.06 4.83 11.62
CA ALA A 570 11.21 5.98 11.36
C ALA A 570 11.30 6.50 9.91
N GLN A 571 12.35 6.12 9.15
CA GLN A 571 12.63 6.62 7.80
C GLN A 571 12.48 5.56 6.71
N ASP A 572 12.87 4.30 6.96
CA ASP A 572 12.79 3.21 5.98
C ASP A 572 11.61 2.26 6.27
N SER A 573 10.62 2.27 5.38
CA SER A 573 9.47 1.36 5.41
C SER A 573 9.88 -0.11 5.22
N SER A 574 10.96 -0.40 4.47
CA SER A 574 11.47 -1.76 4.29
C SER A 574 12.09 -2.32 5.58
N ALA A 575 12.91 -1.53 6.27
CA ALA A 575 13.40 -1.84 7.61
C ALA A 575 12.25 -2.10 8.60
N ALA A 576 11.26 -1.19 8.65
CA ALA A 576 10.09 -1.35 9.50
C ALA A 576 9.31 -2.65 9.20
N GLN A 577 9.05 -2.97 7.93
CA GLN A 577 8.38 -4.23 7.53
C GLN A 577 9.14 -5.47 7.98
N LYS A 578 10.47 -5.47 7.93
CA LYS A 578 11.31 -6.60 8.36
C LYS A 578 11.32 -6.73 9.89
N GLU A 579 11.41 -5.62 10.61
CA GLU A 579 11.37 -5.57 12.07
C GLU A 579 10.02 -6.07 12.61
N LEU A 580 8.90 -5.70 11.98
CA LEU A 580 7.57 -6.17 12.33
C LEU A 580 7.42 -7.70 12.22
N LYS A 581 8.03 -8.34 11.20
CA LYS A 581 8.08 -9.81 11.11
C LYS A 581 8.84 -10.42 12.28
N LEU A 582 9.97 -9.84 12.65
CA LEU A 582 10.82 -10.31 13.75
C LEU A 582 10.13 -10.12 15.12
N LEU A 583 9.48 -8.98 15.36
CA LEU A 583 8.66 -8.72 16.55
C LEU A 583 7.48 -9.68 16.69
N LEU A 584 6.83 -10.07 15.59
CA LEU A 584 5.76 -11.08 15.61
C LEU A 584 6.27 -12.46 16.07
N HIS A 585 7.37 -12.94 15.50
CA HIS A 585 7.98 -14.20 15.95
C HIS A 585 8.47 -14.12 17.41
N ARG A 586 9.02 -12.97 17.83
CA ARG A 586 9.43 -12.70 19.22
C ARG A 586 8.23 -12.75 20.17
N SER A 587 7.11 -12.12 19.82
CA SER A 587 5.92 -12.06 20.69
C SER A 587 5.25 -13.44 20.82
N ILE A 588 5.17 -14.23 19.74
CA ILE A 588 4.69 -15.62 19.79
C ILE A 588 5.56 -16.45 20.74
N LEU A 589 6.90 -16.38 20.62
CA LEU A 589 7.82 -17.12 21.48
C LEU A 589 7.67 -16.70 22.95
N LEU A 590 7.64 -15.40 23.24
CA LEU A 590 7.45 -14.86 24.61
C LEU A 590 6.11 -15.27 25.22
N LYS A 591 5.03 -15.32 24.43
CA LYS A 591 3.71 -15.79 24.86
C LYS A 591 3.73 -17.28 25.20
N THR A 592 4.38 -18.13 24.38
CA THR A 592 4.55 -19.56 24.70
C THR A 592 5.47 -19.82 25.88
N GLY A 593 6.45 -18.94 26.13
CA GLY A 593 7.33 -18.98 27.31
C GLY A 593 6.71 -18.38 28.58
N GLY A 594 5.46 -17.89 28.55
CA GLY A 594 4.79 -17.28 29.70
C GLY A 594 5.36 -15.93 30.16
N GLN A 595 6.23 -15.29 29.37
CA GLN A 595 6.87 -14.02 29.72
C GLN A 595 5.97 -12.82 29.41
N ILE A 596 4.80 -12.74 30.09
CA ILE A 596 3.70 -11.82 29.76
C ILE A 596 4.14 -10.35 29.67
N GLN A 597 5.02 -9.86 30.55
CA GLN A 597 5.48 -8.46 30.49
C GLN A 597 6.35 -8.19 29.25
N ALA A 598 7.28 -9.09 28.92
CA ALA A 598 8.11 -8.95 27.71
C ALA A 598 7.28 -9.13 26.42
N TYR A 599 6.25 -9.97 26.47
CA TYR A 599 5.24 -10.07 25.41
C TYR A 599 4.51 -8.73 25.22
N LEU A 600 4.02 -8.11 26.31
CA LEU A 600 3.41 -6.77 26.26
C LEU A 600 4.38 -5.71 25.73
N ASP A 601 5.65 -5.70 26.16
CA ASP A 601 6.67 -4.79 25.61
C ASP A 601 6.79 -4.95 24.08
N ALA A 602 6.94 -6.19 23.58
CA ALA A 602 7.04 -6.45 22.14
C ALA A 602 5.76 -6.08 21.37
N MET A 603 4.59 -6.32 21.95
CA MET A 603 3.29 -5.95 21.37
C MET A 603 3.08 -4.43 21.34
N ILE A 604 3.49 -3.71 22.39
CA ILE A 604 3.42 -2.23 22.44
C ILE A 604 4.38 -1.63 21.43
N THR A 605 5.63 -2.11 21.32
CA THR A 605 6.57 -1.68 20.26
C THR A 605 5.94 -1.86 18.89
N MET A 606 5.46 -3.08 18.58
CA MET A 606 4.83 -3.39 17.29
C MET A 606 3.65 -2.46 17.02
N ILE A 607 2.67 -2.37 17.92
CA ILE A 607 1.48 -1.52 17.69
C ILE A 607 1.86 -0.03 17.60
N SER A 608 2.90 0.44 18.29
CA SER A 608 3.36 1.84 18.19
C SER A 608 4.04 2.18 16.86
N MET A 609 4.71 1.22 16.24
CA MET A 609 5.19 1.36 14.86
C MET A 609 4.01 1.39 13.88
N LEU A 610 3.00 0.55 14.12
CA LEU A 610 1.85 0.35 13.23
C LEU A 610 0.76 1.42 13.31
N LEU A 611 0.56 2.03 14.48
CA LEU A 611 -0.44 3.09 14.72
C LEU A 611 0.20 4.46 14.94
N LYS A 612 1.46 4.68 14.52
CA LYS A 612 2.25 5.90 14.77
C LYS A 612 1.46 7.20 14.56
N VAL A 613 0.75 7.33 13.45
CA VAL A 613 -0.08 8.52 13.12
C VAL A 613 -1.32 8.62 14.02
N ALA A 614 -2.00 7.49 14.27
CA ALA A 614 -3.23 7.46 15.06
C ALA A 614 -2.97 7.68 16.57
N MET A 615 -1.88 7.14 17.10
CA MET A 615 -1.39 7.43 18.46
C MET A 615 -1.04 8.91 18.64
N GLN A 616 -0.40 9.54 17.65
CA GLN A 616 -0.11 10.98 17.69
C GLN A 616 -1.40 11.83 17.71
N ARG A 617 -2.43 11.46 16.95
CA ARG A 617 -3.77 12.10 17.00
C ARG A 617 -4.43 11.93 18.37
N ALA A 618 -4.44 10.72 18.90
CA ALA A 618 -4.92 10.40 20.25
C ALA A 618 -4.04 11.00 21.37
N LYS A 619 -2.91 11.64 21.04
CA LYS A 619 -1.89 12.17 21.95
C LYS A 619 -1.29 11.13 22.90
N VAL A 620 -1.18 9.88 22.46
CA VAL A 620 -0.57 8.77 23.20
C VAL A 620 0.88 8.55 22.74
N CYS A 621 1.80 8.37 23.67
CA CYS A 621 3.17 7.96 23.39
C CYS A 621 3.56 6.70 24.17
N VAL A 622 4.63 6.05 23.74
CA VAL A 622 5.28 4.96 24.48
C VAL A 622 6.39 5.55 25.34
N CYS A 623 6.38 5.27 26.64
CA CYS A 623 7.46 5.63 27.57
C CYS A 623 8.11 4.37 28.17
N SER A 624 9.43 4.39 28.29
CA SER A 624 10.16 3.39 29.07
C SER A 624 10.14 3.76 30.56
N VAL A 625 9.70 2.82 31.40
CA VAL A 625 9.61 2.97 32.85
C VAL A 625 10.41 1.85 33.50
N SER A 626 11.40 2.21 34.32
CA SER A 626 12.17 1.22 35.09
C SER A 626 11.32 0.70 36.25
N VAL A 627 11.02 -0.60 36.23
CA VAL A 627 10.26 -1.30 37.28
C VAL A 627 11.14 -2.44 37.79
N LEU A 628 11.47 -2.41 39.08
CA LEU A 628 12.36 -3.39 39.75
C LEU A 628 13.76 -3.56 39.11
N GLY A 629 14.20 -2.58 38.31
CA GLY A 629 15.48 -2.59 37.59
C GLY A 629 15.38 -2.98 36.11
N GLU A 630 14.25 -3.50 35.66
CA GLU A 630 13.99 -3.77 34.25
C GLU A 630 13.30 -2.58 33.57
N SER A 631 13.70 -2.25 32.34
CA SER A 631 13.00 -1.27 31.51
C SER A 631 11.76 -1.90 30.90
N ARG A 632 10.58 -1.36 31.17
CA ARG A 632 9.28 -1.84 30.66
C ARG A 632 8.56 -0.71 29.92
N LEU A 633 7.87 -1.02 28.84
CA LEU A 633 7.16 -0.05 28.03
C LEU A 633 5.75 0.18 28.56
N ARG A 634 5.33 1.46 28.61
CA ARG A 634 3.99 1.89 28.98
C ARG A 634 3.41 2.90 28.00
N LEU A 635 2.09 2.91 27.86
CA LEU A 635 1.35 3.94 27.14
C LEU A 635 1.02 5.10 28.08
N VAL A 636 1.27 6.34 27.62
CA VAL A 636 1.02 7.56 28.39
C VAL A 636 0.39 8.62 27.49
N LYS A 637 -0.58 9.38 28.00
CA LYS A 637 -1.20 10.50 27.27
C LYS A 637 -0.47 11.82 27.56
N VAL A 638 -0.14 12.58 26.51
CA VAL A 638 0.69 13.80 26.60
C VAL A 638 -0.05 14.98 25.97
N GLU A 639 -0.59 15.86 26.82
CA GLU A 639 -1.44 16.98 26.41
C GLU A 639 -0.73 17.97 25.45
N ASN A 640 0.58 18.16 25.65
CA ASN A 640 1.43 19.15 24.96
C ASN A 640 2.12 18.62 23.69
N MET A 641 1.65 17.52 23.08
CA MET A 641 2.09 17.15 21.73
C MET A 641 1.57 18.17 20.70
N LEU A 642 2.50 18.87 20.04
CA LEU A 642 2.21 19.57 18.79
C LEU A 642 2.13 18.52 17.65
N PRO A 643 1.11 18.57 16.78
CA PRO A 643 1.06 17.69 15.61
C PRO A 643 2.08 18.17 14.56
N GLU A 644 3.26 17.54 14.53
CA GLU A 644 4.30 17.82 13.53
C GLU A 644 3.95 17.29 12.12
N ILE A 645 2.91 16.47 11.98
CA ILE A 645 2.46 15.94 10.69
C ILE A 645 1.65 17.00 9.93
N THR A 646 2.29 17.64 8.95
CA THR A 646 1.64 18.35 7.83
C THR A 646 0.98 17.40 6.82
N ASP A 647 1.38 16.13 6.83
CA ASP A 647 1.25 15.24 5.68
C ASP A 647 -0.03 14.41 5.75
N HIS A 648 -1.08 14.93 5.11
CA HIS A 648 -2.28 14.14 4.79
C HIS A 648 -1.96 12.87 3.98
N GLU A 649 -0.83 12.85 3.24
CA GLU A 649 -0.37 11.70 2.46
C GLU A 649 0.05 10.51 3.32
N ALA A 650 0.67 10.72 4.50
CA ALA A 650 1.07 9.63 5.39
C ALA A 650 -0.14 8.81 5.86
N ALA A 651 -1.21 9.50 6.26
CA ALA A 651 -2.50 8.89 6.61
C ALA A 651 -3.20 8.23 5.39
N TYR A 652 -2.87 8.64 4.17
CA TYR A 652 -3.40 8.04 2.94
C TYR A 652 -2.65 6.77 2.54
N LEU A 653 -1.35 6.66 2.85
CA LEU A 653 -0.55 5.46 2.61
C LEU A 653 -1.04 4.28 3.47
N ASP A 654 -1.31 4.51 4.77
CA ASP A 654 -1.89 3.52 5.68
C ASP A 654 -3.23 2.94 5.18
N ASN A 655 -4.08 3.78 4.56
CA ASN A 655 -5.37 3.33 4.00
C ASN A 655 -5.21 2.22 2.95
N THR A 656 -4.10 2.24 2.19
CA THR A 656 -3.87 1.32 1.07
C THR A 656 -3.44 -0.09 1.47
N GLY A 657 -2.97 -0.30 2.71
CA GLY A 657 -2.43 -1.59 3.16
C GLY A 657 -1.16 -2.06 2.42
N LYS A 658 -0.52 -1.21 1.62
CA LYS A 658 0.74 -1.53 0.90
C LYS A 658 1.97 -1.49 1.81
N THR A 659 1.86 -0.82 2.95
CA THR A 659 2.90 -0.73 4.00
C THR A 659 2.88 -1.92 4.96
N SER A 660 1.77 -2.66 5.03
CA SER A 660 1.54 -3.71 6.03
C SER A 660 1.90 -5.12 5.53
N VAL A 661 2.85 -5.79 6.19
CA VAL A 661 3.18 -7.21 5.96
C VAL A 661 2.03 -8.15 6.31
N LEU A 662 1.30 -7.82 7.37
CA LEU A 662 0.22 -8.61 7.95
C LEU A 662 -1.14 -8.16 7.41
N SER A 663 -2.10 -9.06 7.30
CA SER A 663 -3.43 -8.73 6.76
C SER A 663 -4.24 -7.87 7.72
N LYS A 664 -5.26 -7.16 7.21
CA LYS A 664 -6.17 -6.35 8.03
C LYS A 664 -6.93 -7.16 9.10
N GLU A 665 -6.89 -8.49 9.07
CA GLU A 665 -7.46 -9.36 10.11
C GLU A 665 -6.43 -9.75 11.18
N ASP A 666 -5.20 -10.12 10.79
CA ASP A 666 -4.11 -10.40 11.74
C ASP A 666 -3.85 -9.20 12.67
N TRP A 667 -3.87 -7.98 12.11
CA TRP A 667 -3.74 -6.73 12.86
C TRP A 667 -4.83 -6.57 13.93
N TRP A 668 -6.07 -6.94 13.61
CA TRP A 668 -7.20 -6.85 14.52
C TRP A 668 -7.03 -7.85 15.66
N GLN A 669 -6.64 -9.08 15.36
CA GLN A 669 -6.37 -10.11 16.37
C GLN A 669 -5.18 -9.76 17.27
N LEU A 670 -4.13 -9.14 16.73
CA LEU A 670 -3.00 -8.63 17.51
C LEU A 670 -3.40 -7.48 18.45
N LEU A 671 -4.20 -6.51 17.96
CA LEU A 671 -4.72 -5.41 18.78
C LEU A 671 -5.61 -5.95 19.91
N VAL A 672 -6.60 -6.79 19.58
CA VAL A 672 -7.52 -7.40 20.55
C VAL A 672 -6.76 -8.25 21.56
N SER A 673 -5.79 -9.06 21.14
CA SER A 673 -4.96 -9.82 22.08
C SER A 673 -4.09 -8.94 22.98
N CYS A 674 -3.66 -7.75 22.53
CA CYS A 674 -2.93 -6.81 23.37
C CYS A 674 -3.85 -6.17 24.42
N VAL A 675 -5.02 -5.68 24.01
CA VAL A 675 -6.05 -5.11 24.91
C VAL A 675 -6.48 -6.13 25.97
N LEU A 676 -6.75 -7.38 25.58
CA LEU A 676 -7.13 -8.44 26.52
C LEU A 676 -6.01 -8.76 27.52
N THR A 677 -4.75 -8.89 27.07
CA THR A 677 -3.62 -9.16 27.99
C THR A 677 -3.28 -7.97 28.88
N LEU A 678 -3.50 -6.72 28.44
CA LEU A 678 -3.42 -5.55 29.33
C LEU A 678 -4.48 -5.61 30.44
N CYS A 679 -5.71 -6.01 30.12
CA CYS A 679 -6.77 -6.23 31.12
C CYS A 679 -6.48 -7.41 32.06
N GLU A 680 -5.92 -8.52 31.58
CA GLU A 680 -5.45 -9.65 32.42
C GLU A 680 -4.38 -9.20 33.44
N VAL A 681 -3.50 -8.27 33.03
CA VAL A 681 -2.43 -7.68 33.85
C VAL A 681 -2.91 -6.46 34.66
N GLN A 682 -4.20 -6.11 34.58
CA GLN A 682 -4.84 -4.98 35.28
C GLN A 682 -4.29 -3.59 34.90
N ARG A 683 -3.73 -3.44 33.69
CA ARG A 683 -3.28 -2.18 33.07
C ARG A 683 -4.42 -1.56 32.24
N TYR A 684 -5.54 -1.26 32.92
CA TYR A 684 -6.79 -0.82 32.29
C TYR A 684 -6.69 0.57 31.65
N ASP A 685 -5.90 1.45 32.27
CA ASP A 685 -5.50 2.76 31.75
C ASP A 685 -4.82 2.64 30.37
N GLU A 686 -3.84 1.75 30.26
CA GLU A 686 -3.10 1.54 29.01
C GLU A 686 -3.95 0.82 27.96
N ALA A 687 -4.84 -0.09 28.36
CA ALA A 687 -5.82 -0.71 27.47
C ALA A 687 -6.79 0.32 26.87
N GLU A 688 -7.18 1.34 27.63
CA GLU A 688 -8.06 2.41 27.18
C GLU A 688 -7.35 3.39 26.23
N LEU A 689 -6.10 3.78 26.52
CA LEU A 689 -5.29 4.59 25.60
C LEU A 689 -5.00 3.87 24.28
N LEU A 690 -4.87 2.54 24.31
CA LEU A 690 -4.72 1.70 23.12
C LEU A 690 -6.01 1.66 22.28
N VAL A 691 -7.17 1.60 22.92
CA VAL A 691 -8.49 1.70 22.26
C VAL A 691 -8.71 3.10 21.68
N GLU A 692 -8.39 4.17 22.40
CA GLU A 692 -8.46 5.55 21.92
C GLU A 692 -7.60 5.74 20.66
N SER A 693 -6.35 5.23 20.70
CA SER A 693 -5.44 5.23 19.54
C SER A 693 -5.93 4.39 18.36
N ALA A 694 -6.70 3.33 18.60
CA ALA A 694 -7.25 2.47 17.55
C ALA A 694 -8.51 3.05 16.89
N MET A 695 -9.28 3.88 17.60
CA MET A 695 -10.44 4.57 17.03
C MET A 695 -10.05 5.69 16.06
N GLU A 696 -8.89 6.32 16.26
CA GLU A 696 -8.27 7.28 15.33
C GLU A 696 -7.76 6.65 14.01
N PHE A 697 -7.71 5.31 13.93
CA PHE A 697 -7.23 4.59 12.74
C PHE A 697 -8.38 4.32 11.75
N TYR A 698 -8.36 5.04 10.62
CA TYR A 698 -9.44 5.06 9.63
C TYR A 698 -9.94 3.66 9.21
N SER A 699 -9.04 2.71 8.96
CA SER A 699 -9.43 1.35 8.52
C SER A 699 -10.03 0.46 9.62
N PHE A 700 -10.01 0.88 10.90
CA PHE A 700 -10.82 0.28 11.97
C PHE A 700 -12.10 1.08 12.21
N TYR A 701 -12.03 2.41 12.13
CA TYR A 701 -13.18 3.30 12.28
C TYR A 701 -14.29 3.03 11.24
N ASP A 702 -13.93 2.91 9.96
CA ASP A 702 -14.87 2.65 8.87
C ASP A 702 -15.61 1.31 9.02
N ASN A 703 -14.92 0.30 9.56
CA ASN A 703 -15.48 -1.04 9.77
C ASN A 703 -16.39 -1.10 11.01
N LYS A 704 -17.66 -0.72 10.85
CA LYS A 704 -18.68 -0.59 11.91
C LYS A 704 -18.69 -1.67 13.01
N PRO A 705 -18.66 -3.00 12.75
CA PRO A 705 -18.57 -3.99 13.83
C PRO A 705 -17.30 -3.87 14.67
N ARG A 706 -16.13 -3.66 14.06
CA ARG A 706 -14.86 -3.46 14.80
C ARG A 706 -14.90 -2.19 15.65
N ARG A 707 -15.51 -1.11 15.14
CA ARG A 707 -15.75 0.11 15.93
C ARG A 707 -16.57 -0.18 17.19
N LYS A 708 -17.66 -0.95 17.08
CA LYS A 708 -18.49 -1.36 18.24
C LYS A 708 -17.74 -2.24 19.24
N GLU A 709 -16.85 -3.11 18.76
CA GLU A 709 -15.98 -3.91 19.63
C GLU A 709 -14.96 -3.02 20.36
N LEU A 710 -14.33 -2.03 19.69
CA LEU A 710 -13.49 -1.01 20.35
C LEU A 710 -14.26 -0.21 21.40
N GLU A 711 -15.46 0.30 21.07
CA GLU A 711 -16.33 1.03 22.02
C GLU A 711 -16.63 0.19 23.27
N PHE A 712 -16.90 -1.11 23.10
CA PHE A 712 -17.13 -2.03 24.20
C PHE A 712 -15.88 -2.32 25.04
N PHE A 713 -14.70 -2.47 24.41
CA PHE A 713 -13.44 -2.64 25.14
C PHE A 713 -13.07 -1.38 25.93
N GLY A 714 -13.23 -0.19 25.35
CA GLY A 714 -13.00 1.10 26.01
C GLY A 714 -13.95 1.33 27.19
N LEU A 715 -15.24 1.02 27.02
CA LEU A 715 -16.21 1.02 28.12
C LEU A 715 -15.80 0.04 29.23
N SER A 716 -15.38 -1.18 28.87
CA SER A 716 -14.99 -2.21 29.84
C SER A 716 -13.75 -1.81 30.63
N ALA A 717 -12.71 -1.31 29.95
CA ALA A 717 -11.48 -0.83 30.59
C ALA A 717 -11.75 0.36 31.53
N THR A 718 -12.50 1.36 31.09
CA THR A 718 -12.83 2.55 31.92
C THR A 718 -13.69 2.22 33.13
N VAL A 719 -14.58 1.21 33.05
CA VAL A 719 -15.35 0.72 34.19
C VAL A 719 -14.45 0.01 35.21
N LEU A 720 -13.49 -0.80 34.76
CA LEU A 720 -12.55 -1.52 35.63
C LEU A 720 -11.53 -0.56 36.30
N ASP A 721 -11.07 0.46 35.56
CA ASP A 721 -10.27 1.59 36.07
C ASP A 721 -11.05 2.53 37.03
N ARG A 722 -12.39 2.40 37.07
CA ARG A 722 -13.33 3.29 37.80
C ARG A 722 -13.35 4.73 37.28
N ASN A 723 -12.91 4.95 36.04
CA ASN A 723 -12.94 6.24 35.37
C ASN A 723 -14.33 6.54 34.79
N TYR A 724 -15.28 6.83 35.69
CA TYR A 724 -16.69 6.99 35.33
C TYR A 724 -16.96 8.16 34.36
N TYR A 725 -16.07 9.15 34.27
CA TYR A 725 -16.18 10.23 33.28
C TYR A 725 -15.94 9.72 31.85
N LYS A 726 -14.84 8.98 31.63
CA LYS A 726 -14.58 8.36 30.32
C LYS A 726 -15.64 7.29 30.00
N ALA A 727 -15.99 6.44 30.97
CA ALA A 727 -17.01 5.41 30.79
C ALA A 727 -18.38 6.01 30.38
N TYR A 728 -18.78 7.14 30.97
CA TYR A 728 -20.01 7.87 30.59
C TYR A 728 -20.01 8.28 29.11
N ASN A 729 -18.87 8.71 28.57
CA ASN A 729 -18.77 9.12 27.17
C ASN A 729 -18.94 7.92 26.21
N TYR A 730 -18.30 6.78 26.50
CA TYR A 730 -18.48 5.54 25.72
C TYR A 730 -19.94 5.07 25.74
N ILE A 731 -20.57 4.92 26.92
CA ILE A 731 -21.96 4.44 27.00
C ILE A 731 -22.96 5.41 26.35
N ARG A 732 -22.69 6.73 26.37
CA ARG A 732 -23.52 7.73 25.67
C ARG A 732 -23.59 7.45 24.17
N LEU A 733 -22.44 7.15 23.53
CA LEU A 733 -22.36 6.85 22.11
C LEU A 733 -23.06 5.52 21.78
N MET A 734 -22.77 4.47 22.55
CA MET A 734 -23.41 3.14 22.37
C MET A 734 -24.93 3.20 22.53
N LEU A 735 -25.45 4.06 23.41
CA LEU A 735 -26.89 4.30 23.59
C LEU A 735 -27.53 5.14 22.48
N MET A 736 -26.80 6.08 21.86
CA MET A 736 -27.31 6.82 20.70
C MET A 736 -27.53 5.89 19.49
N GLU A 737 -26.72 4.85 19.33
CA GLU A 737 -26.87 3.84 18.28
C GLU A 737 -27.91 2.76 18.60
N ASN A 738 -28.03 2.31 19.86
CA ASN A 738 -28.75 1.08 20.22
C ASN A 738 -29.73 1.32 21.40
N VAL A 739 -30.63 2.30 21.24
CA VAL A 739 -31.55 2.84 22.28
C VAL A 739 -32.40 1.76 22.97
N ASP A 740 -32.71 0.65 22.29
CA ASP A 740 -33.68 -0.36 22.77
C ASP A 740 -33.06 -1.48 23.63
N LEU A 741 -31.74 -1.51 23.84
CA LEU A 741 -31.06 -2.55 24.64
C LEU A 741 -31.09 -2.25 26.14
N PRO A 742 -31.85 -2.99 26.98
CA PRO A 742 -31.96 -2.67 28.41
C PRO A 742 -30.65 -2.87 29.19
N GLN A 743 -29.74 -3.72 28.69
CA GLN A 743 -28.42 -3.95 29.30
C GLN A 743 -27.57 -2.69 29.31
N LEU A 744 -27.60 -1.91 28.21
CA LEU A 744 -26.87 -0.64 28.13
C LEU A 744 -27.44 0.39 29.10
N TRP A 745 -28.77 0.45 29.24
CA TRP A 745 -29.43 1.31 30.23
C TRP A 745 -29.11 0.93 31.68
N ASN A 746 -28.97 -0.37 31.99
CA ASN A 746 -28.54 -0.83 33.30
C ASN A 746 -27.09 -0.41 33.61
N VAL A 747 -26.16 -0.55 32.65
CA VAL A 747 -24.78 -0.06 32.79
C VAL A 747 -24.74 1.46 32.92
N PHE A 748 -25.50 2.19 32.10
CA PHE A 748 -25.65 3.63 32.20
C PHE A 748 -26.14 4.09 33.57
N ASN A 749 -27.16 3.41 34.13
CA ASN A 749 -27.69 3.73 35.46
C ASN A 749 -26.61 3.56 36.55
N GLN A 750 -25.87 2.44 36.54
CA GLN A 750 -24.76 2.20 37.46
C GLN A 750 -23.64 3.24 37.31
N LEU A 751 -23.35 3.68 36.07
CA LEU A 751 -22.42 4.77 35.82
C LEU A 751 -22.94 6.12 36.35
N THR A 752 -24.21 6.46 36.17
CA THR A 752 -24.80 7.71 36.70
C THR A 752 -24.95 7.75 38.22
N ILE A 753 -25.03 6.59 38.89
CA ILE A 753 -25.02 6.50 40.36
C ILE A 753 -23.62 6.84 40.91
N ASN A 754 -22.56 6.42 40.22
CA ASN A 754 -21.18 6.63 40.65
C ASN A 754 -20.55 7.94 40.12
N ALA A 755 -20.99 8.42 38.95
CA ALA A 755 -20.52 9.66 38.35
C ALA A 755 -21.28 10.88 38.89
N GLN A 756 -20.58 11.77 39.61
CA GLN A 756 -21.15 12.96 40.25
C GLN A 756 -21.64 14.07 39.27
N HIS A 757 -21.75 13.78 37.95
CA HIS A 757 -22.03 14.76 36.91
C HIS A 757 -23.48 14.72 36.42
N GLN A 758 -24.19 15.85 36.56
CA GLN A 758 -25.60 16.01 36.15
C GLN A 758 -25.83 16.06 34.62
N ARG A 759 -24.78 15.98 33.80
CA ARG A 759 -24.85 16.05 32.31
C ARG A 759 -25.82 15.02 31.70
N HIS A 760 -26.01 13.88 32.36
CA HIS A 760 -26.93 12.82 31.95
C HIS A 760 -28.40 13.27 31.85
N HIS A 761 -28.85 14.24 32.66
CA HIS A 761 -30.25 14.66 32.66
C HIS A 761 -30.68 15.30 31.32
N ARG A 762 -29.86 16.22 30.79
CA ARG A 762 -30.10 16.85 29.47
C ARG A 762 -30.06 15.81 28.34
N PHE A 763 -29.19 14.80 28.42
CA PHE A 763 -29.11 13.71 27.45
C PHE A 763 -30.37 12.85 27.44
N CYS A 764 -30.81 12.34 28.60
CA CYS A 764 -32.01 11.50 28.68
C CYS A 764 -33.28 12.24 28.24
N LEU A 765 -33.43 13.53 28.57
CA LEU A 765 -34.55 14.35 28.08
C LEU A 765 -34.53 14.52 26.56
N ARG A 766 -33.37 14.87 25.97
CA ARG A 766 -33.20 15.00 24.51
C ARG A 766 -33.55 13.69 23.78
N LEU A 767 -33.23 12.53 24.38
CA LEU A 767 -33.47 11.22 23.76
C LEU A 767 -34.91 10.72 23.98
N LEU A 768 -35.53 10.98 25.13
CA LEU A 768 -36.94 10.67 25.39
C LEU A 768 -37.89 11.43 24.43
N LEU A 769 -37.53 12.66 24.02
CA LEU A 769 -38.29 13.40 22.99
C LEU A 769 -38.23 12.75 21.59
N LYS A 770 -37.21 11.92 21.31
CA LYS A 770 -37.10 11.14 20.07
C LYS A 770 -37.73 9.74 20.20
N HIS A 771 -37.67 9.15 21.39
CA HIS A 771 -38.12 7.78 21.68
C HIS A 771 -39.08 7.77 22.89
N PRO A 772 -40.30 8.32 22.77
CA PRO A 772 -41.23 8.52 23.89
C PRO A 772 -41.74 7.22 24.50
N ASP A 773 -41.73 6.12 23.74
CA ASP A 773 -42.19 4.79 24.16
C ASP A 773 -41.10 3.97 24.88
N ASN A 774 -39.85 4.46 24.94
CA ASN A 774 -38.75 3.72 25.56
C ASN A 774 -38.87 3.71 27.09
N HIS A 775 -39.12 2.53 27.64
CA HIS A 775 -39.41 2.34 29.06
C HIS A 775 -38.27 2.78 29.99
N ALA A 776 -37.01 2.47 29.63
CA ALA A 776 -35.85 2.81 30.45
C ALA A 776 -35.63 4.33 30.52
N LEU A 777 -35.76 5.04 29.38
CA LEU A 777 -35.71 6.50 29.33
C LEU A 777 -36.81 7.15 30.16
N CYS A 778 -38.04 6.65 30.09
CA CYS A 778 -39.16 7.16 30.88
C CYS A 778 -38.88 7.04 32.39
N VAL A 779 -38.44 5.86 32.86
CA VAL A 779 -38.11 5.62 34.27
C VAL A 779 -36.90 6.45 34.74
N LEU A 780 -35.83 6.55 33.94
CA LEU A 780 -34.66 7.37 34.28
C LEU A 780 -34.97 8.88 34.31
N CYS A 781 -35.80 9.38 33.38
CA CYS A 781 -36.30 10.76 33.44
C CYS A 781 -37.19 11.00 34.66
N GLY A 782 -37.98 10.00 35.08
CA GLY A 782 -38.71 10.01 36.35
C GLY A 782 -37.79 10.14 37.57
N HIS A 783 -36.73 9.32 37.66
CA HIS A 783 -35.73 9.41 38.73
C HIS A 783 -35.03 10.78 38.75
N ASN A 784 -34.58 11.27 37.60
CA ASN A 784 -33.93 12.58 37.50
C ASN A 784 -34.86 13.72 37.95
N ALA A 785 -36.13 13.70 37.52
CA ALA A 785 -37.15 14.69 37.93
C ALA A 785 -37.58 14.56 39.41
N MET A 786 -37.38 13.39 40.03
CA MET A 786 -37.59 13.20 41.47
C MET A 786 -36.42 13.77 42.27
N VAL A 787 -35.18 13.56 41.83
CA VAL A 787 -33.97 14.12 42.46
C VAL A 787 -33.91 15.65 42.32
N SER A 788 -34.37 16.22 41.20
CA SER A 788 -34.47 17.68 41.02
C SER A 788 -35.62 18.35 41.81
N GLY A 789 -36.40 17.58 42.58
CA GLY A 789 -37.57 18.08 43.30
C GLY A 789 -38.77 18.41 42.40
N SER A 790 -38.70 18.14 41.11
CA SER A 790 -39.72 18.42 40.09
C SER A 790 -40.86 17.38 40.10
N PHE A 791 -41.39 17.08 41.29
CA PHE A 791 -42.26 15.91 41.56
C PHE A 791 -43.49 15.79 40.63
N LYS A 792 -44.07 16.89 40.15
CA LYS A 792 -45.18 16.85 39.17
C LYS A 792 -44.76 16.20 37.85
N HIS A 793 -43.54 16.45 37.38
CA HIS A 793 -43.00 15.84 36.15
C HIS A 793 -42.61 14.38 36.41
N ALA A 794 -41.96 14.09 37.55
CA ALA A 794 -41.66 12.72 37.97
C ALA A 794 -42.92 11.85 38.04
N LEU A 795 -44.02 12.37 38.61
CA LEU A 795 -45.30 11.67 38.67
C LEU A 795 -45.84 11.33 37.27
N GLY A 796 -45.74 12.25 36.32
CA GLY A 796 -46.16 12.00 34.93
C GLY A 796 -45.39 10.82 34.30
N GLN A 797 -44.06 10.83 34.41
CA GLN A 797 -43.20 9.76 33.90
C GLN A 797 -43.47 8.42 34.60
N TYR A 798 -43.52 8.38 35.94
CA TYR A 798 -43.81 7.15 36.66
C TYR A 798 -45.22 6.60 36.42
N VAL A 799 -46.22 7.47 36.17
CA VAL A 799 -47.57 7.03 35.78
C VAL A 799 -47.58 6.45 34.37
N GLN A 800 -46.79 6.98 33.43
CA GLN A 800 -46.60 6.38 32.10
C GLN A 800 -45.89 5.01 32.18
N ALA A 801 -44.84 4.89 33.00
CA ALA A 801 -44.16 3.62 33.29
C ALA A 801 -45.09 2.60 34.00
N PHE A 802 -45.96 3.08 34.89
CA PHE A 802 -46.98 2.25 35.55
C PHE A 802 -48.10 1.81 34.59
N GLN A 803 -48.54 2.67 33.66
CA GLN A 803 -49.56 2.31 32.66
C GLN A 803 -49.06 1.26 31.67
N THR A 804 -47.78 1.31 31.30
CA THR A 804 -47.15 0.31 30.41
C THR A 804 -46.88 -1.02 31.14
N HIS A 805 -46.43 -0.98 32.40
CA HIS A 805 -46.19 -2.17 33.22
C HIS A 805 -46.79 -2.02 34.64
N PRO A 806 -48.11 -2.31 34.81
CA PRO A 806 -48.83 -2.08 36.08
C PRO A 806 -48.44 -3.04 37.22
N ASP A 807 -47.87 -4.19 36.88
CA ASP A 807 -47.55 -5.28 37.82
C ASP A 807 -46.09 -5.25 38.29
N ASN A 808 -45.27 -4.32 37.77
CA ASN A 808 -43.94 -4.08 38.32
C ASN A 808 -44.07 -3.33 39.67
N PRO A 809 -43.60 -3.91 40.80
CA PRO A 809 -43.72 -3.27 42.11
C PRO A 809 -42.99 -1.93 42.18
N LEU A 810 -41.87 -1.77 41.45
CA LEU A 810 -41.04 -0.56 41.48
C LEU A 810 -41.83 0.68 41.04
N HIS A 811 -42.68 0.56 40.01
CA HIS A 811 -43.49 1.69 39.54
C HIS A 811 -44.52 2.11 40.59
N SER A 812 -45.13 1.13 41.28
CA SER A 812 -46.05 1.40 42.40
C SER A 812 -45.33 2.11 43.55
N LEU A 813 -44.10 1.68 43.88
CA LEU A 813 -43.26 2.34 44.88
C LEU A 813 -42.89 3.79 44.48
N CYS A 814 -42.39 4.01 43.26
CA CYS A 814 -41.99 5.34 42.77
C CYS A 814 -43.15 6.33 42.68
N VAL A 815 -44.34 5.88 42.23
CA VAL A 815 -45.57 6.69 42.27
C VAL A 815 -45.95 7.03 43.72
N GLY A 816 -45.96 6.05 44.62
CA GLY A 816 -46.26 6.25 46.05
C GLY A 816 -45.30 7.24 46.73
N LEU A 817 -43.99 7.08 46.52
CA LEU A 817 -42.95 8.00 47.00
C LEU A 817 -43.15 9.42 46.46
N THR A 818 -43.47 9.58 45.17
CA THR A 818 -43.74 10.91 44.59
C THR A 818 -44.90 11.61 45.32
N PHE A 819 -45.97 10.89 45.65
CA PHE A 819 -47.08 11.45 46.44
C PHE A 819 -46.67 11.84 47.87
N PHE A 820 -45.83 11.06 48.56
CA PHE A 820 -45.30 11.43 49.88
C PHE A 820 -44.38 12.65 49.82
N HIS A 821 -43.53 12.77 48.80
CA HIS A 821 -42.68 13.95 48.60
C HIS A 821 -43.50 15.20 48.26
N MET A 822 -44.52 15.09 47.39
CA MET A 822 -45.48 16.17 47.14
C MET A 822 -46.24 16.58 48.40
N ALA A 823 -46.72 15.63 49.22
CA ALA A 823 -47.35 15.92 50.51
C ALA A 823 -46.39 16.61 51.49
N SER A 824 -45.09 16.30 51.43
CA SER A 824 -44.04 16.89 52.27
C SER A 824 -43.67 18.34 51.90
N GLN A 825 -44.08 18.84 50.72
CA GLN A 825 -43.80 20.23 50.32
C GLN A 825 -44.46 21.24 51.27
N LYS A 826 -43.87 22.44 51.36
CA LYS A 826 -44.27 23.49 52.33
C LYS A 826 -45.71 24.00 52.13
N TYR A 827 -46.15 24.14 50.88
CA TYR A 827 -47.45 24.73 50.51
C TYR A 827 -48.28 23.73 49.68
N VAL A 828 -49.25 23.07 50.31
CA VAL A 828 -50.00 21.95 49.69
C VAL A 828 -51.46 21.97 50.14
N ALA A 829 -52.39 22.34 49.25
CA ALA A 829 -53.82 22.48 49.59
C ALA A 829 -54.52 21.14 49.92
N LYS A 830 -54.14 20.05 49.24
CA LYS A 830 -54.80 18.72 49.35
C LYS A 830 -53.92 17.66 50.04
N ARG A 831 -53.10 18.07 51.03
CA ARG A 831 -52.04 17.23 51.65
C ARG A 831 -52.53 15.84 52.09
N HIS A 832 -53.64 15.75 52.82
CA HIS A 832 -54.15 14.46 53.32
C HIS A 832 -54.58 13.51 52.19
N THR A 833 -55.14 14.03 51.09
CA THR A 833 -55.50 13.22 49.91
C THR A 833 -54.25 12.62 49.25
N LEU A 834 -53.19 13.41 49.10
CA LEU A 834 -51.91 12.93 48.55
C LEU A 834 -51.28 11.84 49.43
N VAL A 835 -51.34 11.97 50.76
CA VAL A 835 -50.85 10.92 51.69
C VAL A 835 -51.65 9.63 51.55
N LEU A 836 -52.98 9.70 51.40
CA LEU A 836 -53.83 8.52 51.16
C LEU A 836 -53.54 7.87 49.79
N GLN A 837 -53.30 8.67 48.75
CA GLN A 837 -52.89 8.17 47.43
C GLN A 837 -51.51 7.49 47.51
N GLY A 838 -50.55 8.11 48.21
CA GLY A 838 -49.23 7.53 48.46
C GLY A 838 -49.29 6.16 49.15
N PHE A 839 -50.10 6.04 50.22
CA PHE A 839 -50.29 4.75 50.90
C PHE A 839 -51.05 3.72 50.05
N SER A 840 -51.97 4.14 49.18
CA SER A 840 -52.65 3.22 48.24
C SER A 840 -51.66 2.55 47.28
N PHE A 841 -50.80 3.34 46.64
CA PHE A 841 -49.74 2.82 45.76
C PHE A 841 -48.66 2.04 46.53
N LEU A 842 -48.33 2.44 47.76
CA LEU A 842 -47.39 1.70 48.61
C LEU A 842 -47.95 0.34 49.04
N TRP A 843 -49.24 0.23 49.37
CA TRP A 843 -49.88 -1.05 49.63
C TRP A 843 -49.89 -1.97 48.40
N ARG A 844 -50.19 -1.44 47.21
CA ARG A 844 -50.05 -2.20 45.94
C ARG A 844 -48.61 -2.71 45.74
N TYR A 845 -47.60 -1.92 46.10
CA TYR A 845 -46.20 -2.39 46.09
C TYR A 845 -45.95 -3.54 47.09
N VAL A 846 -46.51 -3.49 48.31
CA VAL A 846 -46.43 -4.61 49.28
C VAL A 846 -47.16 -5.85 48.75
N GLU A 847 -48.33 -5.70 48.13
CA GLU A 847 -49.08 -6.80 47.51
C GLU A 847 -48.28 -7.46 46.38
N LEU A 848 -47.56 -6.68 45.56
CA LEU A 848 -46.76 -7.16 44.43
C LEU A 848 -45.37 -7.70 44.81
N ARG A 849 -44.74 -7.23 45.91
CA ARG A 849 -43.49 -7.82 46.45
C ARG A 849 -43.74 -9.00 47.40
N GLY A 850 -44.90 -9.05 48.06
CA GLY A 850 -45.15 -9.88 49.23
C GLY A 850 -44.62 -9.27 50.54
N GLU A 851 -44.94 -9.91 51.67
CA GLU A 851 -44.42 -9.52 52.99
C GLU A 851 -42.95 -9.96 53.15
N CYS A 852 -42.02 -9.04 52.89
CA CYS A 852 -40.57 -9.26 53.03
C CYS A 852 -39.91 -8.15 53.86
N GLN A 853 -38.63 -8.32 54.20
CA GLN A 853 -37.85 -7.35 54.98
C GLN A 853 -37.87 -5.95 54.31
N GLU A 854 -37.68 -5.89 52.99
CA GLU A 854 -37.73 -4.68 52.17
C GLU A 854 -39.10 -3.98 52.24
N SER A 855 -40.20 -4.70 51.99
CA SER A 855 -41.54 -4.12 51.88
C SER A 855 -42.06 -3.61 53.23
N MET A 856 -41.76 -4.33 54.33
CA MET A 856 -42.07 -3.90 55.69
C MET A 856 -41.19 -2.73 56.15
N TYR A 857 -39.90 -2.71 55.79
CA TYR A 857 -39.02 -1.55 56.05
C TYR A 857 -39.50 -0.30 55.33
N ASN A 858 -39.85 -0.40 54.04
CA ASN A 858 -40.32 0.74 53.25
C ASN A 858 -41.66 1.29 53.77
N LEU A 859 -42.57 0.43 54.22
CA LEU A 859 -43.81 0.85 54.89
C LEU A 859 -43.52 1.57 56.22
N GLY A 860 -42.56 1.07 57.01
CA GLY A 860 -42.05 1.75 58.22
C GLY A 860 -41.41 3.11 57.91
N ARG A 861 -40.61 3.23 56.85
CA ARG A 861 -39.97 4.47 56.40
C ARG A 861 -40.99 5.52 55.95
N ALA A 862 -42.00 5.14 55.17
CA ALA A 862 -43.07 6.06 54.76
C ALA A 862 -43.86 6.60 55.97
N LEU A 863 -44.22 5.73 56.92
CA LEU A 863 -44.88 6.14 58.16
C LEU A 863 -44.00 7.05 59.03
N HIS A 864 -42.70 6.76 59.11
CA HIS A 864 -41.72 7.59 59.83
C HIS A 864 -41.59 8.99 59.19
N GLN A 865 -41.49 9.07 57.85
CA GLN A 865 -41.43 10.34 57.11
C GLN A 865 -42.71 11.18 57.28
N MET A 866 -43.88 10.55 57.40
CA MET A 866 -45.16 11.22 57.69
C MET A 866 -45.36 11.55 59.19
N GLY A 867 -44.36 11.31 60.05
CA GLY A 867 -44.42 11.58 61.49
C GLY A 867 -45.24 10.56 62.31
N LEU A 868 -45.73 9.48 61.70
CA LEU A 868 -46.53 8.43 62.34
C LEU A 868 -45.63 7.37 63.02
N THR A 869 -44.73 7.84 63.88
CA THR A 869 -43.65 7.05 64.50
C THR A 869 -44.14 5.80 65.24
N HIS A 870 -45.27 5.89 65.95
CA HIS A 870 -45.84 4.74 66.67
C HIS A 870 -46.26 3.58 65.73
N LEU A 871 -46.71 3.87 64.52
CA LEU A 871 -47.00 2.86 63.50
C LEU A 871 -45.69 2.39 62.83
N ALA A 872 -44.75 3.31 62.60
CA ALA A 872 -43.44 2.97 62.01
C ALA A 872 -42.68 1.93 62.85
N ILE A 873 -42.67 2.07 64.20
CA ILE A 873 -42.05 1.10 65.12
C ILE A 873 -42.56 -0.32 64.85
N HIS A 874 -43.88 -0.51 64.73
CA HIS A 874 -44.49 -1.82 64.50
C HIS A 874 -44.03 -2.46 63.18
N TYR A 875 -43.95 -1.67 62.09
CA TYR A 875 -43.49 -2.19 60.80
C TYR A 875 -41.98 -2.43 60.74
N TYR A 876 -41.16 -1.61 61.43
CA TYR A 876 -39.73 -1.90 61.62
C TYR A 876 -39.50 -3.18 62.44
N GLN A 877 -40.28 -3.39 63.52
CA GLN A 877 -40.20 -4.62 64.31
C GLN A 877 -40.61 -5.86 63.49
N LYS A 878 -41.65 -5.75 62.65
CA LYS A 878 -41.97 -6.78 61.64
C LYS A 878 -40.80 -7.03 60.68
N ALA A 879 -40.17 -5.97 60.16
CA ALA A 879 -39.03 -6.10 59.24
C ALA A 879 -37.82 -6.79 59.88
N LEU A 880 -37.48 -6.49 61.15
CA LEU A 880 -36.41 -7.19 61.88
C LEU A 880 -36.70 -8.68 62.11
N ALA A 881 -37.97 -9.05 62.27
CA ALA A 881 -38.40 -10.43 62.48
C ALA A 881 -38.40 -11.29 61.20
N LEU A 882 -38.32 -10.67 60.02
CA LEU A 882 -38.23 -11.35 58.74
C LEU A 882 -36.77 -11.70 58.39
N PRO A 883 -36.52 -12.78 57.63
CA PRO A 883 -35.18 -13.09 57.14
C PRO A 883 -34.73 -12.05 56.12
N ALA A 884 -33.41 -11.81 56.08
CA ALA A 884 -32.77 -11.07 54.99
C ALA A 884 -33.03 -11.77 53.65
N GLN A 885 -33.28 -10.99 52.61
CA GLN A 885 -33.54 -11.52 51.28
C GLN A 885 -32.22 -11.92 50.60
N LYS A 886 -32.15 -13.11 50.00
CA LYS A 886 -30.96 -13.57 49.25
C LYS A 886 -31.20 -13.38 47.75
N LEU A 887 -30.22 -12.82 47.05
CA LEU A 887 -30.27 -12.58 45.61
C LEU A 887 -28.97 -13.11 44.98
N GLU A 888 -29.09 -13.81 43.84
CA GLU A 888 -27.93 -14.36 43.14
C GLU A 888 -27.03 -13.24 42.61
N GLY A 889 -25.71 -13.35 42.83
CA GLY A 889 -24.72 -12.36 42.39
C GLY A 889 -24.59 -11.11 43.28
N ILE A 890 -25.39 -10.96 44.33
CA ILE A 890 -25.30 -9.85 45.30
C ILE A 890 -24.83 -10.41 46.65
N ALA A 891 -23.97 -9.67 47.36
CA ALA A 891 -23.50 -10.09 48.68
C ALA A 891 -24.61 -9.94 49.74
N ASP A 892 -24.76 -10.94 50.63
CA ASP A 892 -25.76 -10.94 51.72
C ASP A 892 -25.78 -9.62 52.52
N ASP A 893 -24.61 -9.04 52.78
CA ASP A 893 -24.44 -7.77 53.52
C ASP A 893 -25.03 -6.53 52.81
N GLN A 894 -25.32 -6.59 51.51
CA GLN A 894 -25.97 -5.51 50.75
C GLN A 894 -27.49 -5.60 50.74
N VAL A 895 -28.06 -6.70 51.25
CA VAL A 895 -29.50 -7.03 51.19
C VAL A 895 -30.13 -7.29 52.55
N ASP A 896 -29.34 -7.43 53.63
CA ASP A 896 -29.85 -7.46 55.00
C ASP A 896 -30.03 -6.05 55.59
N LEU A 897 -31.26 -5.55 55.56
CA LEU A 897 -31.63 -4.21 56.02
C LEU A 897 -31.64 -4.04 57.56
N ARG A 898 -31.20 -5.05 58.34
CA ARG A 898 -31.23 -4.99 59.83
C ARG A 898 -30.49 -3.78 60.40
N ARG A 899 -29.35 -3.40 59.81
CA ARG A 899 -28.54 -2.25 60.24
C ARG A 899 -29.35 -0.95 60.09
N GLU A 900 -29.97 -0.74 58.93
CA GLU A 900 -30.79 0.40 58.60
C GLU A 900 -32.07 0.45 59.46
N ILE A 901 -32.74 -0.69 59.64
CA ILE A 901 -33.95 -0.78 60.46
C ILE A 901 -33.63 -0.45 61.93
N ALA A 902 -32.58 -1.03 62.49
CA ALA A 902 -32.17 -0.80 63.87
C ALA A 902 -31.70 0.65 64.11
N PHE A 903 -30.95 1.24 63.17
CA PHE A 903 -30.58 2.65 63.20
C PHE A 903 -31.82 3.55 63.19
N ASN A 904 -32.78 3.30 62.29
CA ASN A 904 -34.03 4.06 62.21
C ASN A 904 -34.90 3.94 63.48
N LEU A 905 -34.95 2.76 64.10
CA LEU A 905 -35.62 2.58 65.40
C LEU A 905 -34.87 3.33 66.51
N SER A 906 -33.54 3.28 66.54
CA SER A 906 -32.75 3.95 67.58
C SER A 906 -32.95 5.47 67.57
N LEU A 907 -33.11 6.08 66.39
CA LEU A 907 -33.48 7.50 66.26
C LEU A 907 -34.86 7.82 66.85
N ILE A 908 -35.86 6.95 66.65
CA ILE A 908 -37.20 7.13 67.22
C ILE A 908 -37.16 7.00 68.75
N TYR A 909 -36.45 6.01 69.28
CA TYR A 909 -36.32 5.81 70.73
C TYR A 909 -35.48 6.92 71.39
N GLN A 910 -34.44 7.42 70.72
CA GLN A 910 -33.68 8.60 71.16
C GLN A 910 -34.57 9.84 71.23
N ALA A 911 -35.39 10.09 70.19
CA ALA A 911 -36.35 11.19 70.16
C ALA A 911 -37.46 11.06 71.23
N SER A 912 -37.81 9.84 71.64
CA SER A 912 -38.71 9.57 72.76
C SER A 912 -38.01 9.52 74.14
N GLY A 913 -36.71 9.82 74.22
CA GLY A 913 -35.91 9.77 75.45
C GLY A 913 -35.55 8.37 75.97
N ASN A 914 -35.92 7.29 75.26
CA ASN A 914 -35.60 5.91 75.65
C ASN A 914 -34.20 5.52 75.14
N MET A 915 -33.18 6.02 75.84
CA MET A 915 -31.77 5.77 75.48
C MET A 915 -31.36 4.30 75.65
N GLU A 916 -31.97 3.57 76.60
CA GLU A 916 -31.65 2.16 76.85
C GLU A 916 -31.98 1.29 75.63
N MET A 917 -33.20 1.41 75.08
CA MET A 917 -33.60 0.69 73.87
C MET A 917 -32.80 1.14 72.63
N ALA A 918 -32.48 2.43 72.53
CA ALA A 918 -31.66 2.94 71.43
C ALA A 918 -30.24 2.32 71.44
N CYS A 919 -29.58 2.32 72.60
CA CYS A 919 -28.28 1.68 72.79
C CYS A 919 -28.34 0.16 72.57
N GLN A 920 -29.38 -0.52 73.06
CA GLN A 920 -29.54 -1.96 72.87
C GLN A 920 -29.62 -2.33 71.38
N LEU A 921 -30.44 -1.61 70.60
CA LEU A 921 -30.61 -1.87 69.16
C LEU A 921 -29.31 -1.64 68.37
N ILE A 922 -28.60 -0.53 68.64
CA ILE A 922 -27.30 -0.25 68.03
C ILE A 922 -26.31 -1.37 68.37
N ASN A 923 -26.21 -1.78 69.64
CA ASN A 923 -25.27 -2.82 70.08
C ASN A 923 -25.62 -4.23 69.55
N THR A 924 -26.89 -4.50 69.21
CA THR A 924 -27.34 -5.84 68.76
C THR A 924 -27.31 -5.99 67.23
N HIS A 925 -27.38 -4.89 66.47
CA HIS A 925 -27.57 -4.93 65.02
C HIS A 925 -26.67 -3.99 64.20
N CYS A 926 -26.06 -2.97 64.80
CA CYS A 926 -25.27 -1.96 64.08
C CYS A 926 -23.76 -2.01 64.38
N ILE A 927 -23.33 -2.78 65.38
CA ILE A 927 -21.91 -3.09 65.60
C ILE A 927 -21.53 -4.30 64.72
N VAL A 928 -20.35 -4.22 64.11
CA VAL A 928 -19.71 -5.26 63.27
C VAL A 928 -18.63 -5.98 64.09
#